data_AF-M4VIW3-F1
#
_entry.id   AF-M4VIW3-F1
#
_cell.length_a   1.000
_cell.length_b   1.000
_cell.length_c   1.000
_cell.angle_alpha   90.00
_cell.angle_beta   90.00
_cell.angle_gamma   90.00
#
_symmetry.space_group_name_H-M   'P 1'
#
loop_
_entity.id
_entity.type
_entity.pdbx_description
1 polymer ?
#
loop_
_entity_poly.entity_id
_entity_poly.type
_entity_poly.pdbx_seq_one_letter_code
_entity_poly.pdbx_strand_id
1 'polypeptide(L)'
;MPMAWAQDRVSIRTGTHSDYSRVVFDWGTSAPYDLQQTEPGVLDLTFRKNAVPDLTAVEKLPNVASVEKLSADGENLKIRIRIPADSKYRHFLIGDRVVVDVYNSATGTKAVAAPVSAKPTEEKPVQATKAPTPTAKPAATPPVVDAAPVSTPAETTSAPVAAAESAPEAVAVVDQGPTVLEQEAARIADPHVITVSSTEEMGLAAFERNGYLWLVIDRPSLSVLPQINGPKKEEFTPFEKVATSEGGVAYRTRMPGTATIEGEGGGLIWRVIVSPKDKAVEPTPPTREFKSGDDIRGGAMAWAMPLVTKNLSIVDPDVGDTILVATVDAADQFAGTERNFVDFEQLNSSIGLAIVPKADDVKFEKRAGGVAVTRPGGLALSRMRDVTQRIIEQKTTGETENPAATDPTKTPRMFDFNRWMMGGLNALHDNQHILLAGMADKDKSGRVQDLLMMAKMNMANDRGQEAVGLLRFAESEMPDIKESPEFLALRGVALSMASMFEDGFRDLNTAALKDYPELDYWRAYAAAGLEDWQQAKKLLPTDMTIVSEYPRRLQERMLLRLAEIALRSGEVKAAESMLGMLQKEQQHLQPWTVAAMDYLRGEAHRQNKEYTKAEEYWKPLLTGKDDLYRAKAGLALTMLQLDQGTIKLEEAVDRLEGLRYMWRGDELEAQINSRLGKLYLDQARYMKGFSILRDAVAMSPGTDISNDIAYMMTDSFKNLFLSDALEKMSPVDAITVYEEFRELTPDGDDGNRLIRRLAERLVDADLLGRAATLLQYQVDYRLQGREAADTSLRLAAIYLLSDNPNPVLRVLDKATTTYAGLPKDDSVNQKLREAAMLRARALSELKRVDEALAILNTYPPSPDINRLRADIAWNAGRWQDAAIALQDLIVDQAIVAERPLTQAQADIILNRAVALNLAGDRVALANMRERFGDQMMKTSRSKLFDVVTRSRTSTLASDRESIAALVSEVDLFKDFLDTYRASDQPSN
;
A
#
# COMPACT_ATOMS: atom_id res chain seq x y z
N MET A 1 -26.44 -42.73 -6.22
CA MET A 1 -25.30 -42.36 -5.34
C MET A 1 -24.69 -41.10 -5.92
N PRO A 2 -24.99 -39.89 -5.41
CA PRO A 2 -24.25 -38.70 -5.80
C PRO A 2 -22.85 -38.77 -5.19
N MET A 3 -21.81 -38.48 -5.99
CA MET A 3 -20.44 -38.38 -5.51
C MET A 3 -20.35 -37.28 -4.44
N ALA A 4 -19.81 -37.63 -3.27
CA ALA A 4 -19.49 -36.67 -2.23
C ALA A 4 -18.39 -35.72 -2.73
N TRP A 5 -18.73 -34.45 -2.93
CA TRP A 5 -17.74 -33.39 -3.17
C TRP A 5 -16.99 -33.19 -1.85
N ALA A 6 -15.66 -33.31 -1.87
CA ALA A 6 -14.84 -32.96 -0.71
C ALA A 6 -15.13 -31.50 -0.34
N GLN A 7 -15.68 -31.25 0.86
CA GLN A 7 -15.88 -29.89 1.35
C GLN A 7 -14.52 -29.23 1.57
N ASP A 8 -14.32 -28.04 0.99
CA ASP A 8 -13.14 -27.23 1.26
C ASP A 8 -13.05 -26.90 2.76
N ARG A 9 -11.83 -26.92 3.32
CA ARG A 9 -11.58 -26.49 4.70
C ARG A 9 -11.15 -25.04 4.69
N VAL A 10 -11.81 -24.20 5.49
CA VAL A 10 -11.38 -22.82 5.74
C VAL A 10 -10.72 -22.76 7.11
N SER A 11 -9.47 -22.34 7.16
CA SER A 11 -8.76 -22.16 8.43
C SER A 11 -9.09 -20.80 9.02
N ILE A 12 -9.32 -20.73 10.32
CA ILE A 12 -9.61 -19.47 11.00
C ILE A 12 -8.45 -19.11 11.92
N ARG A 13 -7.95 -17.89 11.74
CA ARG A 13 -6.92 -17.31 12.59
C ARG A 13 -7.47 -16.11 13.32
N THR A 14 -7.07 -15.94 14.57
CA THR A 14 -7.51 -14.83 15.41
C THR A 14 -6.32 -14.06 15.93
N GLY A 15 -6.45 -12.74 15.99
CA GLY A 15 -5.44 -11.84 16.53
C GLY A 15 -6.09 -10.85 17.50
N THR A 16 -5.47 -10.66 18.66
CA THR A 16 -5.85 -9.59 19.59
C THR A 16 -4.89 -8.43 19.40
N HIS A 17 -5.43 -7.25 19.12
CA HIS A 17 -4.69 -6.00 19.04
C HIS A 17 -5.21 -5.05 20.15
N SER A 18 -4.47 -3.96 20.42
CA SER A 18 -4.82 -2.98 21.45
C SER A 18 -6.24 -2.42 21.28
N ASP A 19 -6.61 -2.11 20.04
CA ASP A 19 -7.84 -1.36 19.73
C ASP A 19 -8.94 -2.20 19.06
N TYR A 20 -8.61 -3.43 18.65
CA TYR A 20 -9.54 -4.32 17.96
C TYR A 20 -9.18 -5.81 18.10
N SER A 21 -10.18 -6.66 17.95
CA SER A 21 -10.03 -8.10 17.75
C SER A 21 -10.16 -8.42 16.27
N ARG A 22 -9.27 -9.26 15.74
CA ARG A 22 -9.25 -9.67 14.34
C ARG A 22 -9.63 -11.13 14.19
N VAL A 23 -10.56 -11.41 13.29
CA VAL A 23 -10.90 -12.76 12.82
C VAL A 23 -10.53 -12.84 11.33
N VAL A 24 -9.72 -13.83 10.97
CA VAL A 24 -9.24 -14.06 9.60
C VAL A 24 -9.74 -15.41 9.12
N PHE A 25 -10.52 -15.42 8.06
CA PHE A 25 -10.95 -16.63 7.35
C PHE A 25 -10.01 -16.86 6.16
N ASP A 26 -9.17 -17.87 6.23
CA ASP A 26 -8.19 -18.21 5.20
C ASP A 26 -8.65 -19.42 4.40
N TRP A 27 -8.97 -19.16 3.14
CA TRP A 27 -9.61 -20.10 2.22
C TRP A 27 -8.63 -20.82 1.29
N GLY A 28 -7.34 -20.44 1.27
CA GLY A 28 -6.37 -20.93 0.27
C GLY A 28 -6.68 -20.54 -1.18
N THR A 29 -7.88 -20.04 -1.46
CA THR A 29 -8.39 -19.56 -2.75
C THR A 29 -9.34 -18.38 -2.52
N SER A 30 -9.56 -17.54 -3.55
CA SER A 30 -10.47 -16.39 -3.40
C SER A 30 -11.89 -16.85 -3.04
N ALA A 31 -12.48 -16.24 -2.02
CA ALA A 31 -13.81 -16.53 -1.50
C ALA A 31 -14.66 -15.25 -1.46
N PRO A 32 -15.50 -15.00 -2.48
CA PRO A 32 -16.41 -13.86 -2.47
C PRO A 32 -17.33 -13.95 -1.26
N TYR A 33 -17.51 -12.82 -0.57
CA TYR A 33 -18.30 -12.75 0.65
C TYR A 33 -19.18 -11.51 0.68
N ASP A 34 -20.22 -11.57 1.49
CA ASP A 34 -21.06 -10.45 1.89
C ASP A 34 -21.12 -10.41 3.42
N LEU A 35 -20.99 -9.23 4.02
CA LEU A 35 -21.08 -9.06 5.47
C LEU A 35 -22.14 -8.01 5.78
N GLN A 36 -23.18 -8.42 6.50
CA GLN A 36 -24.29 -7.56 6.89
C GLN A 36 -24.45 -7.56 8.40
N GLN A 37 -24.72 -6.39 8.98
CA GLN A 37 -25.15 -6.30 10.37
C GLN A 37 -26.66 -6.52 10.42
N THR A 38 -27.10 -7.67 10.94
CA THR A 38 -28.52 -8.03 10.97
C THR A 38 -29.25 -7.44 12.18
N GLU A 39 -28.55 -7.30 13.31
CA GLU A 39 -29.01 -6.63 14.53
C GLU A 39 -27.82 -5.93 15.21
N PRO A 40 -28.04 -4.94 16.12
CA PRO A 40 -26.96 -4.36 16.90
C PRO A 40 -26.14 -5.44 17.61
N GLY A 41 -24.83 -5.49 17.33
CA GLY A 41 -23.94 -6.52 17.86
C GLY A 41 -23.92 -7.86 17.11
N VAL A 42 -24.61 -8.02 15.97
CA VAL A 42 -24.64 -9.28 15.20
C VAL A 42 -24.23 -9.03 13.75
N LEU A 43 -23.11 -9.62 13.33
CA LEU A 43 -22.62 -9.59 11.95
C LEU A 43 -22.82 -10.97 11.30
N ASP A 44 -23.57 -11.03 10.22
CA ASP A 44 -23.75 -12.23 9.40
C ASP A 44 -22.88 -12.14 8.15
N LEU A 45 -21.87 -13.00 8.10
CA LEU A 45 -20.89 -13.15 7.02
C LEU A 45 -21.27 -14.35 6.15
N THR A 46 -21.65 -14.10 4.90
CA THR A 46 -22.04 -15.14 3.94
C THR A 46 -21.01 -15.26 2.85
N PHE A 47 -20.40 -16.44 2.71
CA PHE A 47 -19.48 -16.76 1.62
C PHE A 47 -20.22 -17.45 0.48
N ARG A 48 -19.88 -17.14 -0.77
CA ARG A 48 -20.47 -17.77 -1.96
C ARG A 48 -19.87 -19.15 -2.30
N LYS A 49 -19.31 -19.84 -1.31
CA LYS A 49 -18.69 -21.17 -1.39
C LYS A 49 -19.06 -21.98 -0.15
N ASN A 50 -19.20 -23.30 -0.29
CA ASN A 50 -19.38 -24.22 0.83
C ASN A 50 -18.02 -24.61 1.43
N ALA A 51 -17.89 -24.58 2.76
CA ALA A 51 -16.68 -25.01 3.45
C ALA A 51 -16.98 -25.45 4.89
N VAL A 52 -16.04 -26.19 5.48
CA VAL A 52 -16.05 -26.50 6.92
C VAL A 52 -15.04 -25.60 7.62
N PRO A 53 -15.49 -24.65 8.47
CA PRO A 53 -14.60 -23.80 9.26
C PRO A 53 -14.07 -24.52 10.50
N ASP A 54 -12.79 -24.29 10.84
CA ASP A 54 -12.24 -24.63 12.15
C ASP A 54 -12.44 -23.47 13.13
N LEU A 55 -13.49 -23.54 13.96
CA LEU A 55 -13.89 -22.47 14.89
C LEU A 55 -13.17 -22.51 16.24
N THR A 56 -12.31 -23.50 16.47
CA THR A 56 -11.68 -23.73 17.79
C THR A 56 -10.78 -22.58 18.26
N ALA A 57 -10.22 -21.80 17.33
CA ALA A 57 -9.35 -20.66 17.65
C ALA A 57 -10.10 -19.40 18.14
N VAL A 58 -11.43 -19.33 17.94
CA VAL A 58 -12.17 -18.06 18.04
C VAL A 58 -12.72 -17.74 19.44
N GLU A 59 -12.79 -18.72 20.35
CA GLU A 59 -13.36 -18.57 21.69
C GLU A 59 -12.56 -17.63 22.64
N LYS A 60 -11.42 -17.08 22.22
CA LYS A 60 -10.49 -16.32 23.08
C LYS A 60 -10.35 -14.82 22.75
N LEU A 61 -11.24 -14.24 21.93
CA LEU A 61 -11.14 -12.84 21.51
C LEU A 61 -11.92 -11.88 22.43
N PRO A 62 -11.32 -10.74 22.84
CA PRO A 62 -11.97 -9.82 23.77
C PRO A 62 -13.16 -9.04 23.17
N ASN A 63 -13.13 -8.68 21.89
CA ASN A 63 -14.22 -7.91 21.25
C ASN A 63 -15.17 -8.78 20.41
N VAL A 64 -15.00 -10.10 20.45
CA VAL A 64 -15.83 -11.05 19.70
C VAL A 64 -16.39 -12.06 20.68
N ALA A 65 -17.69 -11.97 20.95
CA ALA A 65 -18.36 -12.83 21.91
C ALA A 65 -18.52 -14.27 21.41
N SER A 66 -18.78 -14.46 20.12
CA SER A 66 -18.88 -15.79 19.52
C SER A 66 -18.76 -15.74 18.00
N VAL A 67 -18.24 -16.80 17.39
CA VAL A 67 -18.33 -17.03 15.94
C VAL A 67 -18.96 -18.39 15.69
N GLU A 68 -20.12 -18.40 15.04
CA GLU A 68 -20.97 -19.58 14.86
C GLU A 68 -21.19 -19.86 13.38
N LYS A 69 -21.14 -21.14 12.98
CA LYS A 69 -21.58 -21.57 11.65
C LYS A 69 -23.11 -21.67 11.63
N LEU A 70 -23.75 -20.99 10.68
CA LEU A 70 -25.21 -21.02 10.48
C LEU A 70 -25.66 -21.94 9.36
N SER A 71 -24.81 -22.23 8.37
CA SER A 71 -25.18 -23.04 7.21
C SER A 71 -25.09 -24.54 7.48
N ALA A 72 -25.97 -25.32 6.85
CA ALA A 72 -25.87 -26.77 6.85
C ALA A 72 -24.70 -27.25 5.99
N ASP A 73 -24.25 -28.48 6.21
CA ASP A 73 -23.21 -29.09 5.37
C ASP A 73 -23.70 -29.24 3.93
N GLY A 74 -22.93 -28.71 2.99
CA GLY A 74 -23.27 -28.68 1.55
C GLY A 74 -23.84 -27.34 1.05
N GLU A 75 -24.20 -26.41 1.94
CA GLU A 75 -24.62 -25.05 1.58
C GLU A 75 -23.46 -24.05 1.64
N ASN A 76 -23.65 -22.89 0.99
CA ASN A 76 -22.78 -21.72 1.11
C ASN A 76 -22.47 -21.41 2.58
N LEU A 77 -21.19 -21.23 2.92
CA LEU A 77 -20.77 -21.04 4.30
C LEU A 77 -21.35 -19.72 4.85
N LYS A 78 -22.18 -19.83 5.88
CA LYS A 78 -22.70 -18.69 6.63
C LYS A 78 -22.11 -18.70 8.03
N ILE A 79 -21.50 -17.60 8.43
CA ILE A 79 -20.89 -17.39 9.73
C ILE A 79 -21.59 -16.21 10.42
N ARG A 80 -21.93 -16.38 11.69
CA ARG A 80 -22.42 -15.31 12.55
C ARG A 80 -21.34 -14.92 13.55
N ILE A 81 -20.98 -13.66 13.59
CA ILE A 81 -20.03 -13.07 14.54
C ILE A 81 -20.83 -12.18 15.49
N ARG A 82 -20.83 -12.50 16.78
CA ARG A 82 -21.42 -11.62 17.81
C ARG A 82 -20.35 -10.71 18.40
N ILE A 83 -20.64 -9.41 18.43
CA ILE A 83 -19.77 -8.35 18.91
C ILE A 83 -20.56 -7.47 19.92
N PRO A 84 -19.91 -6.65 20.76
CA PRO A 84 -20.60 -5.65 21.56
C PRO A 84 -21.47 -4.73 20.68
N ALA A 85 -22.68 -4.39 21.13
CA ALA A 85 -23.66 -3.68 20.30
C ALA A 85 -23.22 -2.27 19.85
N ASP A 86 -22.30 -1.64 20.59
CA ASP A 86 -21.71 -0.33 20.35
C ASP A 86 -20.31 -0.39 19.72
N SER A 87 -19.79 -1.60 19.41
CA SER A 87 -18.50 -1.76 18.72
C SER A 87 -18.59 -1.38 17.25
N LYS A 88 -17.64 -0.55 16.78
CA LYS A 88 -17.39 -0.38 15.34
C LYS A 88 -16.70 -1.61 14.77
N TYR A 89 -16.87 -1.85 13.49
CA TYR A 89 -16.18 -2.93 12.79
C TYR A 89 -15.75 -2.49 11.39
N ARG A 90 -14.76 -3.18 10.83
CA ARG A 90 -14.40 -3.11 9.41
C ARG A 90 -14.10 -4.51 8.89
N HIS A 91 -14.25 -4.71 7.59
CA HIS A 91 -13.89 -5.96 6.95
C HIS A 91 -13.26 -5.68 5.59
N PHE A 92 -12.35 -6.55 5.17
CA PHE A 92 -11.63 -6.41 3.91
C PHE A 92 -11.05 -7.76 3.46
N LEU A 93 -10.70 -7.84 2.18
CA LEU A 93 -10.08 -9.01 1.57
C LEU A 93 -8.58 -8.76 1.42
N ILE A 94 -7.75 -9.70 1.89
CA ILE A 94 -6.30 -9.73 1.64
C ILE A 94 -5.96 -11.05 0.94
N GLY A 95 -5.78 -11.02 -0.38
CA GLY A 95 -5.51 -12.24 -1.15
C GLY A 95 -6.67 -13.25 -1.06
N ASP A 96 -6.42 -14.41 -0.45
CA ASP A 96 -7.37 -15.49 -0.17
C ASP A 96 -7.98 -15.43 1.25
N ARG A 97 -7.78 -14.30 1.94
CA ARG A 97 -8.18 -14.12 3.34
C ARG A 97 -9.24 -13.05 3.49
N VAL A 98 -10.33 -13.39 4.17
CA VAL A 98 -11.33 -12.41 4.61
C VAL A 98 -11.02 -12.02 6.04
N VAL A 99 -10.76 -10.74 6.26
CA VAL A 99 -10.39 -10.17 7.56
C VAL A 99 -11.56 -9.37 8.11
N VAL A 100 -11.95 -9.64 9.35
CA VAL A 100 -12.97 -8.88 10.10
C VAL A 100 -12.31 -8.34 11.37
N ASP A 101 -12.21 -7.01 11.46
CA ASP A 101 -11.70 -6.31 12.63
C ASP A 101 -12.87 -5.72 13.43
N VAL A 102 -12.89 -5.99 14.73
CA VAL A 102 -13.93 -5.52 15.66
C VAL A 102 -13.28 -4.65 16.73
N TYR A 103 -13.57 -3.36 16.67
CA TYR A 103 -12.98 -2.36 17.55
C TYR A 103 -13.55 -2.43 18.97
N ASN A 104 -12.76 -1.93 19.93
CA ASN A 104 -13.19 -1.79 21.32
C ASN A 104 -14.49 -0.99 21.41
N SER A 105 -15.42 -1.47 22.24
CA SER A 105 -16.65 -0.73 22.57
C SER A 105 -16.34 0.49 23.42
N ALA A 106 -17.13 1.56 23.29
CA ALA A 106 -16.96 2.78 24.09
C ALA A 106 -17.25 2.54 25.59
N THR A 107 -17.93 1.43 25.93
CA THR A 107 -18.31 1.08 27.30
C THR A 107 -17.42 0.03 27.97
N GLY A 108 -16.41 -0.49 27.27
CA GLY A 108 -15.54 -1.56 27.80
C GLY A 108 -16.28 -2.90 27.91
N THR A 109 -15.53 -3.99 27.75
CA THR A 109 -16.02 -5.35 27.51
C THR A 109 -16.98 -5.87 28.61
N LYS A 110 -18.27 -5.63 28.47
CA LYS A 110 -19.32 -6.45 29.11
C LYS A 110 -19.79 -7.48 28.09
N ALA A 111 -19.32 -8.72 28.28
CA ALA A 111 -19.83 -9.88 27.57
C ALA A 111 -21.36 -9.94 27.70
N VAL A 112 -22.06 -9.94 26.56
CA VAL A 112 -23.47 -10.32 26.50
C VAL A 112 -23.55 -11.79 26.89
N ALA A 113 -24.11 -12.06 28.08
CA ALA A 113 -24.36 -13.42 28.53
C ALA A 113 -25.27 -14.14 27.53
N ALA A 114 -24.80 -15.26 26.98
CA ALA A 114 -25.62 -16.17 26.20
C ALA A 114 -26.74 -16.76 27.09
N PRO A 115 -28.00 -16.75 26.66
CA PRO A 115 -29.05 -17.49 27.36
C PRO A 115 -28.83 -18.99 27.19
N VAL A 116 -28.85 -19.69 28.33
CA VAL A 116 -28.68 -21.14 28.46
C VAL A 116 -29.78 -21.89 27.71
N SER A 117 -29.36 -22.90 26.95
CA SER A 117 -30.20 -23.94 26.35
C SER A 117 -31.25 -24.50 27.31
N ALA A 118 -32.52 -24.33 26.97
CA ALA A 118 -33.61 -25.23 27.36
C ALA A 118 -34.13 -25.92 26.09
N LYS A 119 -34.08 -27.25 26.08
CA LYS A 119 -34.73 -28.14 25.11
C LYS A 119 -36.04 -28.68 25.75
N PRO A 120 -36.94 -29.33 25.01
CA PRO A 120 -38.05 -28.77 24.25
C PRO A 120 -39.42 -29.13 24.86
N THR A 121 -40.48 -28.36 24.57
CA THR A 121 -41.86 -28.87 24.68
C THR A 121 -42.73 -28.30 23.56
N GLU A 122 -43.63 -29.15 23.09
CA GLU A 122 -44.47 -29.12 21.89
C GLU A 122 -45.42 -27.93 21.70
N GLU A 123 -45.64 -27.64 20.42
CA GLU A 123 -46.88 -27.29 19.69
C GLU A 123 -47.97 -26.35 20.31
N LYS A 124 -48.07 -25.15 19.68
CA LYS A 124 -49.23 -24.53 18.95
C LYS A 124 -50.62 -24.39 19.63
N PRO A 125 -51.55 -23.54 19.09
CA PRO A 125 -51.41 -22.32 18.26
C PRO A 125 -52.37 -21.16 18.66
N VAL A 126 -52.45 -20.13 17.78
CA VAL A 126 -53.55 -19.12 17.60
C VAL A 126 -53.37 -17.86 18.48
N GLN A 127 -53.43 -16.59 18.02
CA GLN A 127 -54.17 -15.96 16.92
C GLN A 127 -53.54 -14.62 16.51
N ALA A 128 -53.77 -14.23 15.27
CA ALA A 128 -53.59 -12.87 14.77
C ALA A 128 -54.69 -11.93 15.28
N THR A 129 -54.31 -10.70 15.62
CA THR A 129 -55.19 -9.52 15.56
C THR A 129 -54.41 -8.31 15.05
N LYS A 130 -54.73 -7.92 13.81
CA LYS A 130 -54.46 -6.60 13.21
C LYS A 130 -55.56 -5.62 13.65
N ALA A 131 -55.18 -4.38 13.97
CA ALA A 131 -55.90 -3.13 13.65
C ALA A 131 -54.96 -1.93 13.96
N PRO A 132 -55.26 -0.66 13.57
CA PRO A 132 -54.60 -0.01 12.44
C PRO A 132 -54.08 1.43 12.74
N THR A 133 -53.47 2.05 11.71
CA THR A 133 -53.18 3.48 11.36
C THR A 133 -53.20 4.62 12.40
N PRO A 134 -52.37 5.69 12.19
CA PRO A 134 -52.85 6.87 11.44
C PRO A 134 -51.79 7.51 10.52
N THR A 135 -52.05 7.75 9.23
CA THR A 135 -52.54 9.00 8.58
C THR A 135 -51.91 10.33 9.02
N ALA A 136 -51.21 10.98 8.07
CA ALA A 136 -51.37 12.41 7.78
C ALA A 136 -51.14 12.67 6.27
N LYS A 137 -52.12 13.35 5.65
CA LYS A 137 -52.23 13.78 4.23
C LYS A 137 -51.69 15.23 4.07
N PRO A 138 -51.64 15.78 2.83
CA PRO A 138 -50.71 16.82 2.37
C PRO A 138 -51.42 18.11 1.91
N ALA A 139 -50.63 19.11 1.50
CA ALA A 139 -50.96 20.25 0.63
C ALA A 139 -49.72 21.17 0.58
N ALA A 140 -49.39 21.95 -0.43
CA ALA A 140 -49.92 22.16 -1.78
C ALA A 140 -48.94 23.08 -2.53
N THR A 141 -48.85 22.92 -3.85
CA THR A 141 -48.53 23.98 -4.83
C THR A 141 -49.68 24.99 -4.91
N PRO A 142 -49.42 26.22 -5.39
CA PRO A 142 -50.34 26.85 -6.36
C PRO A 142 -49.56 27.74 -7.41
N PRO A 143 -50.22 28.39 -8.42
CA PRO A 143 -50.18 27.91 -9.82
C PRO A 143 -50.10 29.02 -10.94
N VAL A 144 -49.97 28.59 -12.23
CA VAL A 144 -50.71 29.01 -13.49
C VAL A 144 -50.68 30.50 -13.94
N VAL A 145 -50.52 30.87 -15.23
CA VAL A 145 -51.58 31.03 -16.27
C VAL A 145 -51.09 30.93 -17.73
N ASP A 146 -51.93 30.27 -18.54
CA ASP A 146 -52.05 30.15 -20.00
C ASP A 146 -51.98 31.45 -20.84
N ALA A 147 -51.60 31.31 -22.12
CA ALA A 147 -52.41 31.73 -23.28
C ALA A 147 -51.82 31.27 -24.63
N ALA A 148 -52.65 30.62 -25.44
CA ALA A 148 -52.58 30.58 -26.92
C ALA A 148 -53.86 31.27 -27.44
N PRO A 149 -54.17 31.38 -28.76
CA PRO A 149 -53.38 31.34 -30.02
C PRO A 149 -53.69 32.57 -30.95
N VAL A 150 -53.05 32.78 -32.12
CA VAL A 150 -53.76 33.16 -33.38
C VAL A 150 -52.87 33.01 -34.66
N SER A 151 -53.45 32.33 -35.67
CA SER A 151 -53.45 32.59 -37.13
C SER A 151 -52.17 32.62 -38.01
N THR A 152 -52.13 31.65 -38.92
CA THR A 152 -51.68 31.70 -40.34
C THR A 152 -52.64 32.55 -41.20
N PRO A 153 -52.25 33.05 -42.40
CA PRO A 153 -52.41 32.28 -43.67
C PRO A 153 -51.21 32.46 -44.63
N ALA A 154 -50.69 31.46 -45.36
CA ALA A 154 -51.25 30.58 -46.40
C ALA A 154 -51.34 31.20 -47.81
N GLU A 155 -50.57 30.62 -48.75
CA GLU A 155 -50.86 30.30 -50.16
C GLU A 155 -49.72 29.32 -50.59
N THR A 156 -49.89 28.01 -50.85
CA THR A 156 -50.87 27.22 -51.65
C THR A 156 -50.82 27.68 -53.11
N THR A 157 -50.53 26.90 -54.16
CA THR A 157 -50.97 25.56 -54.62
C THR A 157 -50.04 25.23 -55.83
N SER A 158 -49.77 24.03 -56.34
CA SER A 158 -50.59 22.85 -56.64
C SER A 158 -49.71 21.68 -57.13
N ALA A 159 -50.15 20.46 -56.81
CA ALA A 159 -49.63 19.15 -57.25
C ALA A 159 -50.24 18.71 -58.64
N PRO A 160 -50.30 17.42 -59.02
CA PRO A 160 -49.23 16.45 -59.39
C PRO A 160 -49.57 15.65 -60.69
N VAL A 161 -48.63 14.91 -61.32
CA VAL A 161 -48.97 13.70 -62.13
C VAL A 161 -47.80 12.67 -62.23
N ALA A 162 -48.14 11.40 -61.93
CA ALA A 162 -47.60 10.08 -62.34
C ALA A 162 -46.15 9.67 -61.93
N ALA A 163 -45.90 8.63 -61.13
CA ALA A 163 -46.28 7.19 -61.17
C ALA A 163 -45.46 6.35 -62.17
N ALA A 164 -44.57 5.50 -61.64
CA ALA A 164 -44.49 4.06 -61.95
C ALA A 164 -43.32 3.42 -61.17
N GLU A 165 -43.68 2.63 -60.16
CA GLU A 165 -42.85 1.65 -59.47
C GLU A 165 -43.19 0.28 -60.06
N SER A 166 -42.19 -0.51 -60.45
CA SER A 166 -42.37 -1.89 -60.86
C SER A 166 -41.19 -2.73 -60.40
N ALA A 167 -41.46 -3.62 -59.45
CA ALA A 167 -40.66 -4.80 -59.11
C ALA A 167 -40.52 -5.75 -60.32
N PRO A 168 -39.59 -6.70 -60.27
CA PRO A 168 -39.84 -7.99 -60.88
C PRO A 168 -39.83 -9.13 -59.86
N GLU A 169 -40.88 -9.93 -59.98
CA GLU A 169 -41.05 -11.25 -59.40
C GLU A 169 -39.97 -12.24 -59.85
N ALA A 170 -39.80 -13.24 -58.99
CA ALA A 170 -39.15 -14.50 -59.25
C ALA A 170 -39.75 -15.22 -60.46
N VAL A 171 -38.87 -15.75 -61.30
CA VAL A 171 -39.19 -16.84 -62.24
C VAL A 171 -38.29 -18.02 -61.90
N ALA A 172 -38.96 -19.14 -61.60
CA ALA A 172 -38.37 -20.44 -61.39
C ALA A 172 -37.62 -20.94 -62.64
N VAL A 173 -36.47 -21.58 -62.44
CA VAL A 173 -35.89 -22.48 -63.43
C VAL A 173 -35.60 -23.82 -62.76
N VAL A 174 -36.10 -24.84 -63.44
CA VAL A 174 -36.13 -26.25 -63.12
C VAL A 174 -34.76 -26.88 -63.39
N ASP A 175 -34.43 -27.82 -62.52
CA ASP A 175 -33.42 -28.87 -62.61
C ASP A 175 -33.25 -29.48 -64.02
N GLN A 176 -32.04 -29.39 -64.58
CA GLN A 176 -31.48 -30.42 -65.46
C GLN A 176 -29.99 -30.63 -65.14
N GLY A 177 -29.64 -31.90 -64.99
CA GLY A 177 -28.32 -32.39 -64.60
C GLY A 177 -27.18 -32.13 -65.60
N PRO A 178 -25.99 -32.69 -65.31
CA PRO A 178 -24.71 -32.12 -65.69
C PRO A 178 -24.41 -32.38 -67.16
N THR A 179 -24.07 -31.32 -67.90
CA THR A 179 -23.60 -31.44 -69.28
C THR A 179 -22.25 -30.76 -69.44
N VAL A 180 -21.20 -31.58 -69.46
CA VAL A 180 -20.00 -31.47 -70.30
C VAL A 180 -19.51 -30.06 -70.65
N LEU A 181 -19.16 -29.24 -69.66
CA LEU A 181 -18.28 -28.06 -69.80
C LEU A 181 -17.44 -27.83 -68.53
N GLU A 182 -17.11 -28.91 -67.82
CA GLU A 182 -16.26 -28.91 -66.61
C GLU A 182 -14.84 -29.46 -66.88
N GLN A 183 -14.40 -29.38 -68.14
CA GLN A 183 -13.04 -29.73 -68.56
C GLN A 183 -12.48 -28.66 -69.51
N GLU A 184 -12.29 -27.44 -69.02
CA GLU A 184 -11.41 -26.45 -69.69
C GLU A 184 -10.82 -25.39 -68.74
N ALA A 185 -10.42 -25.81 -67.53
CA ALA A 185 -9.58 -25.02 -66.64
C ALA A 185 -8.38 -25.85 -66.13
N ALA A 186 -7.58 -26.36 -67.08
CA ALA A 186 -6.28 -26.95 -66.78
C ALA A 186 -5.28 -25.83 -66.49
N ARG A 187 -5.13 -25.56 -65.19
CA ARG A 187 -4.23 -24.60 -64.54
C ARG A 187 -2.78 -24.82 -65.00
N ILE A 188 -2.06 -23.72 -65.23
CA ILE A 188 -0.60 -23.70 -65.42
C ILE A 188 0.04 -24.21 -64.13
N ALA A 189 0.72 -25.37 -64.18
CA ALA A 189 1.25 -26.04 -62.99
C ALA A 189 2.72 -25.67 -62.67
N ASP A 190 3.45 -25.05 -63.59
CA ASP A 190 4.89 -24.78 -63.48
C ASP A 190 5.23 -23.34 -63.89
N PRO A 191 6.21 -22.66 -63.26
CA PRO A 191 6.53 -21.26 -63.53
C PRO A 191 7.22 -21.07 -64.90
N HIS A 192 6.87 -20.00 -65.59
CA HIS A 192 7.58 -19.52 -66.77
C HIS A 192 8.52 -18.39 -66.38
N VAL A 193 9.72 -18.36 -66.96
CA VAL A 193 10.73 -17.33 -66.69
C VAL A 193 11.02 -16.59 -67.98
N ILE A 194 10.72 -15.30 -67.99
CA ILE A 194 11.07 -14.39 -69.08
C ILE A 194 12.39 -13.71 -68.70
N THR A 195 13.44 -13.99 -69.47
CA THR A 195 14.76 -13.39 -69.27
C THR A 195 14.97 -12.22 -70.20
N VAL A 196 15.27 -11.05 -69.63
CA VAL A 196 15.67 -9.84 -70.37
C VAL A 196 17.14 -9.57 -70.07
N SER A 197 17.98 -9.51 -71.10
CA SER A 197 19.43 -9.32 -70.94
C SER A 197 19.96 -8.20 -71.85
N SER A 198 20.99 -7.51 -71.36
CA SER A 198 21.64 -6.38 -72.05
C SER A 198 23.16 -6.41 -71.83
N THR A 199 23.91 -5.72 -72.70
CA THR A 199 25.36 -5.51 -72.57
C THR A 199 25.73 -4.33 -71.67
N GLU A 200 24.75 -3.49 -71.33
CA GLU A 200 24.86 -2.36 -70.41
C GLU A 200 23.72 -2.39 -69.39
N GLU A 201 23.94 -1.82 -68.19
CA GLU A 201 22.93 -1.75 -67.14
C GLU A 201 21.65 -1.05 -67.63
N MET A 202 20.50 -1.63 -67.36
CA MET A 202 19.20 -1.11 -67.81
C MET A 202 18.19 -1.15 -66.67
N GLY A 203 17.36 -0.12 -66.61
CA GLY A 203 16.17 -0.14 -65.77
C GLY A 203 15.02 -0.86 -66.48
N LEU A 204 14.26 -1.62 -65.70
CA LEU A 204 13.09 -2.36 -66.17
C LEU A 204 11.83 -1.91 -65.40
N ALA A 205 10.68 -1.93 -66.07
CA ALA A 205 9.37 -1.99 -65.44
C ALA A 205 8.55 -3.09 -66.10
N ALA A 206 7.80 -3.83 -65.31
CA ALA A 206 6.96 -4.94 -65.75
C ALA A 206 5.58 -4.81 -65.14
N PHE A 207 4.54 -4.74 -65.98
CA PHE A 207 3.16 -4.60 -65.53
C PHE A 207 2.18 -5.34 -66.44
N GLU A 208 1.01 -5.65 -65.90
CA GLU A 208 -0.08 -6.29 -66.62
C GLU A 208 -1.17 -5.29 -67.00
N ARG A 209 -1.67 -5.39 -68.23
CA ARG A 209 -2.81 -4.62 -68.71
C ARG A 209 -3.52 -5.37 -69.83
N ASN A 210 -4.84 -5.55 -69.72
CA ASN A 210 -5.68 -6.20 -70.73
C ASN A 210 -5.20 -7.61 -71.16
N GLY A 211 -4.64 -8.39 -70.22
CA GLY A 211 -4.10 -9.73 -70.50
C GLY A 211 -2.73 -9.74 -71.21
N TYR A 212 -2.12 -8.56 -71.40
CA TYR A 212 -0.74 -8.42 -71.86
C TYR A 212 0.20 -8.14 -70.68
N LEU A 213 1.34 -8.83 -70.69
CA LEU A 213 2.50 -8.45 -69.89
C LEU A 213 3.36 -7.49 -70.70
N TRP A 214 3.56 -6.31 -70.14
CA TRP A 214 4.39 -5.25 -70.67
C TRP A 214 5.75 -5.26 -69.99
N LEU A 215 6.81 -5.18 -70.79
CA LEU A 215 8.19 -5.05 -70.36
C LEU A 215 8.75 -3.75 -70.94
N VAL A 216 9.07 -2.80 -70.08
CA VAL A 216 9.51 -1.46 -70.46
C VAL A 216 10.95 -1.26 -70.02
N ILE A 217 11.83 -0.96 -70.96
CA ILE A 217 13.26 -0.80 -70.76
C ILE A 217 13.65 0.64 -71.06
N ASP A 218 14.48 1.25 -70.20
CA ASP A 218 14.93 2.64 -70.32
C ASP A 218 16.04 2.91 -71.35
N ARG A 219 16.32 1.93 -72.20
CA ARG A 219 17.31 1.95 -73.28
C ARG A 219 16.62 1.90 -74.66
N PRO A 220 17.25 2.45 -75.72
CA PRO A 220 16.60 2.58 -77.03
C PRO A 220 16.42 1.24 -77.78
N SER A 221 17.18 0.21 -77.40
CA SER A 221 17.09 -1.13 -77.98
C SER A 221 17.77 -2.18 -77.09
N LEU A 222 17.31 -3.42 -77.17
CA LEU A 222 18.00 -4.59 -76.61
C LEU A 222 18.81 -5.32 -77.69
N SER A 223 19.97 -5.85 -77.32
CA SER A 223 20.80 -6.71 -78.19
C SER A 223 20.15 -8.08 -78.42
N VAL A 224 19.36 -8.56 -77.46
CA VAL A 224 18.65 -9.83 -77.49
C VAL A 224 17.20 -9.58 -77.09
N LEU A 225 16.24 -10.09 -77.87
CA LEU A 225 14.82 -9.99 -77.52
C LEU A 225 14.54 -10.80 -76.24
N PRO A 226 13.57 -10.38 -75.40
CA PRO A 226 13.18 -11.14 -74.21
C PRO A 226 12.89 -12.61 -74.53
N GLN A 227 13.49 -13.53 -73.77
CA GLN A 227 13.41 -14.98 -74.01
C GLN A 227 12.48 -15.63 -72.99
N ILE A 228 11.50 -16.41 -73.44
CA ILE A 228 10.57 -17.15 -72.58
C ILE A 228 11.02 -18.59 -72.42
N ASN A 229 11.24 -19.02 -71.18
CA ASN A 229 11.55 -20.40 -70.82
C ASN A 229 10.44 -20.98 -69.94
N GLY A 230 9.99 -22.20 -70.21
CA GLY A 230 8.96 -22.88 -69.42
C GLY A 230 8.23 -23.96 -70.23
N PRO A 231 7.50 -24.88 -69.57
CA PRO A 231 6.87 -26.04 -70.22
C PRO A 231 5.72 -25.71 -71.19
N LYS A 232 5.25 -24.46 -71.22
CA LYS A 232 4.18 -23.97 -72.11
C LYS A 232 4.52 -22.61 -72.73
N LYS A 233 5.78 -22.40 -73.15
CA LYS A 233 6.22 -21.10 -73.71
C LYS A 233 5.47 -20.74 -75.01
N GLU A 234 4.93 -21.73 -75.71
CA GLU A 234 4.16 -21.58 -76.95
C GLU A 234 2.78 -20.95 -76.72
N GLU A 235 2.29 -20.92 -75.47
CA GLU A 235 1.01 -20.26 -75.11
C GLU A 235 1.14 -18.72 -75.00
N PHE A 236 2.36 -18.18 -75.01
CA PHE A 236 2.63 -16.75 -75.07
C PHE A 236 2.72 -16.28 -76.52
N THR A 237 2.18 -15.09 -76.82
CA THR A 237 2.37 -14.51 -78.15
C THR A 237 3.82 -14.02 -78.32
N PRO A 238 4.36 -13.97 -79.56
CA PRO A 238 5.64 -13.32 -79.80
C PRO A 238 5.66 -11.89 -79.24
N PHE A 239 6.81 -11.45 -78.72
CA PHE A 239 6.95 -10.09 -78.21
C PHE A 239 6.77 -9.05 -79.32
N GLU A 240 5.73 -8.23 -79.18
CA GLU A 240 5.50 -7.09 -80.05
C GLU A 240 6.28 -5.88 -79.51
N LYS A 241 7.05 -5.23 -80.38
CA LYS A 241 7.77 -4.01 -80.04
C LYS A 241 6.82 -2.82 -80.11
N VAL A 242 6.69 -2.09 -79.01
CA VAL A 242 5.92 -0.85 -78.90
C VAL A 242 6.90 0.32 -78.73
N ALA A 243 6.62 1.42 -79.45
CA ALA A 243 7.42 2.63 -79.33
C ALA A 243 7.19 3.29 -77.97
N THR A 244 8.25 3.81 -77.38
CA THR A 244 8.18 4.64 -76.15
C THR A 244 8.77 6.00 -76.43
N SER A 245 8.39 6.99 -75.64
CA SER A 245 9.03 8.30 -75.66
C SER A 245 10.39 8.26 -74.97
N GLU A 246 11.16 9.34 -75.12
CA GLU A 246 12.36 9.60 -74.30
C GLU A 246 13.49 8.56 -74.41
N GLY A 247 13.51 7.71 -75.44
CA GLY A 247 14.64 6.82 -75.74
C GLY A 247 14.64 5.49 -75.00
N GLY A 248 13.47 5.00 -74.58
CA GLY A 248 13.26 3.62 -74.13
C GLY A 248 12.71 2.69 -75.23
N VAL A 249 12.46 1.43 -74.88
CA VAL A 249 11.75 0.45 -75.71
C VAL A 249 10.79 -0.37 -74.85
N ALA A 250 9.60 -0.66 -75.36
CA ALA A 250 8.64 -1.54 -74.71
C ALA A 250 8.38 -2.79 -75.56
N TYR A 251 8.20 -3.92 -74.88
CA TYR A 251 7.79 -5.19 -75.47
C TYR A 251 6.54 -5.67 -74.76
N ARG A 252 5.56 -6.19 -75.50
CA ARG A 252 4.37 -6.80 -74.90
C ARG A 252 4.14 -8.21 -75.43
N THR A 253 3.65 -9.09 -74.55
CA THR A 253 3.24 -10.46 -74.90
C THR A 253 1.92 -10.78 -74.19
N ARG A 254 1.04 -11.55 -74.83
CA ARG A 254 -0.21 -11.98 -74.23
C ARG A 254 0.03 -13.20 -73.36
N MET A 255 -0.45 -13.17 -72.12
CA MET A 255 -0.29 -14.27 -71.17
C MET A 255 -1.48 -15.25 -71.21
N PRO A 256 -1.24 -16.55 -71.00
CA PRO A 256 -2.31 -17.53 -70.84
C PRO A 256 -2.93 -17.43 -69.43
N GLY A 257 -4.14 -16.86 -69.31
CA GLY A 257 -4.91 -16.83 -68.06
C GLY A 257 -4.35 -15.87 -66.98
N THR A 258 -4.92 -15.96 -65.77
CA THR A 258 -4.51 -15.15 -64.62
C THR A 258 -3.37 -15.83 -63.88
N ALA A 259 -2.19 -15.19 -63.81
CA ALA A 259 -1.01 -15.68 -63.11
C ALA A 259 -0.38 -14.57 -62.27
N THR A 260 0.34 -14.93 -61.20
CA THR A 260 1.15 -13.98 -60.45
C THR A 260 2.48 -13.76 -61.17
N ILE A 261 2.94 -12.52 -61.20
CA ILE A 261 4.17 -12.14 -61.87
C ILE A 261 5.15 -11.64 -60.82
N GLU A 262 6.34 -12.20 -60.73
CA GLU A 262 7.40 -11.81 -59.80
C GLU A 262 8.63 -11.36 -60.58
N GLY A 263 9.31 -10.33 -60.07
CA GLY A 263 10.55 -9.82 -60.64
C GLY A 263 11.76 -10.26 -59.83
N GLU A 264 12.82 -10.66 -60.50
CA GLU A 264 14.12 -10.92 -59.88
C GLU A 264 15.25 -10.29 -60.71
N GLY A 265 16.30 -9.85 -60.01
CA GLY A 265 17.51 -9.31 -60.63
C GLY A 265 17.57 -7.77 -60.65
N GLY A 266 18.40 -7.26 -61.56
CA GLY A 266 18.78 -5.85 -61.64
C GLY A 266 19.98 -5.65 -62.56
N GLY A 267 20.18 -4.43 -63.08
CA GLY A 267 21.30 -4.10 -63.96
C GLY A 267 21.27 -4.81 -65.32
N LEU A 268 22.12 -5.84 -65.53
CA LEU A 268 22.35 -6.47 -66.83
C LEU A 268 21.37 -7.61 -67.19
N ILE A 269 20.84 -8.32 -66.18
CA ILE A 269 19.99 -9.49 -66.37
C ILE A 269 18.78 -9.40 -65.44
N TRP A 270 17.61 -9.50 -66.03
CA TRP A 270 16.33 -9.45 -65.34
C TRP A 270 15.54 -10.72 -65.63
N ARG A 271 14.86 -11.25 -64.60
CA ARG A 271 13.94 -12.38 -64.73
C ARG A 271 12.55 -11.93 -64.30
N VAL A 272 11.56 -12.15 -65.17
CA VAL A 272 10.14 -11.98 -64.86
C VAL A 272 9.51 -13.36 -64.80
N ILE A 273 9.18 -13.80 -63.59
CA ILE A 273 8.66 -15.13 -63.29
C ILE A 273 7.14 -15.07 -63.27
N VAL A 274 6.48 -15.83 -64.13
CA VAL A 274 5.03 -15.96 -64.18
C VAL A 274 4.67 -17.30 -63.54
N SER A 275 3.96 -17.29 -62.41
CA SER A 275 3.65 -18.48 -61.61
C SER A 275 2.21 -18.48 -61.09
N PRO A 276 1.68 -19.63 -60.63
CA PRO A 276 0.38 -19.69 -59.95
C PRO A 276 0.48 -19.48 -58.42
N LYS A 277 1.66 -19.22 -57.85
CA LYS A 277 1.88 -19.11 -56.40
C LYS A 277 1.79 -17.65 -55.92
N ASP A 278 1.36 -17.44 -54.68
CA ASP A 278 1.32 -16.10 -54.08
C ASP A 278 2.71 -15.46 -53.97
N LYS A 279 2.78 -14.14 -54.15
CA LYS A 279 4.01 -13.34 -54.08
C LYS A 279 4.62 -13.40 -52.68
N ALA A 280 5.94 -13.61 -52.59
CA ALA A 280 6.68 -13.61 -51.33
C ALA A 280 7.16 -12.20 -50.89
N VAL A 281 7.22 -11.24 -51.82
CA VAL A 281 7.71 -9.88 -51.58
C VAL A 281 6.55 -8.89 -51.49
N GLU A 282 6.55 -8.04 -50.47
CA GLU A 282 5.55 -6.98 -50.31
C GLU A 282 5.83 -5.81 -51.26
N PRO A 283 4.80 -5.26 -51.94
CA PRO A 283 4.96 -4.11 -52.82
C PRO A 283 5.29 -2.84 -52.04
N THR A 284 5.93 -1.87 -52.71
CA THR A 284 6.12 -0.52 -52.17
C THR A 284 4.77 0.19 -52.11
N PRO A 285 4.20 0.46 -50.91
CA PRO A 285 2.89 1.08 -50.81
C PRO A 285 2.98 2.58 -51.19
N PRO A 286 1.95 3.11 -51.86
CA PRO A 286 1.88 4.54 -52.14
C PRO A 286 1.58 5.35 -50.86
N THR A 287 2.27 6.47 -50.68
CA THR A 287 2.06 7.44 -49.60
C THR A 287 1.41 8.72 -50.13
N ARG A 288 0.60 9.36 -49.27
CA ARG A 288 -0.02 10.65 -49.56
C ARG A 288 0.85 11.76 -48.99
N GLU A 289 1.20 12.75 -49.79
CA GLU A 289 1.92 13.94 -49.35
C GLU A 289 1.03 15.18 -49.52
N PHE A 290 0.93 16.02 -48.49
CA PHE A 290 0.19 17.29 -48.56
C PHE A 290 1.14 18.45 -48.36
N LYS A 291 1.01 19.52 -49.16
CA LYS A 291 1.85 20.73 -49.03
C LYS A 291 1.49 21.60 -47.82
N SER A 292 0.27 21.49 -47.30
CA SER A 292 -0.19 22.11 -46.04
C SER A 292 -1.48 21.41 -45.57
N GLY A 293 -1.69 21.29 -44.27
CA GLY A 293 -2.70 20.42 -43.63
C GLY A 293 -4.18 20.74 -43.90
N ASP A 294 -4.49 21.83 -44.61
CA ASP A 294 -5.88 22.31 -44.79
C ASP A 294 -6.42 22.22 -46.22
N ASP A 295 -5.63 21.79 -47.22
CA ASP A 295 -6.10 21.88 -48.60
C ASP A 295 -6.91 20.64 -49.06
N ILE A 296 -8.11 20.90 -49.58
CA ILE A 296 -9.04 19.88 -50.12
C ILE A 296 -8.58 19.41 -51.50
N ARG A 297 -7.71 20.19 -52.17
CA ARG A 297 -7.01 19.83 -53.41
C ARG A 297 -5.60 20.42 -53.35
N GLY A 298 -4.61 19.54 -53.17
CA GLY A 298 -3.21 19.96 -52.98
C GLY A 298 -2.22 18.81 -52.75
N GLY A 299 -2.73 17.58 -52.67
CA GLY A 299 -1.93 16.40 -52.36
C GLY A 299 -1.18 15.81 -53.57
N ALA A 300 -0.14 15.05 -53.28
CA ALA A 300 0.64 14.22 -54.20
C ALA A 300 0.58 12.76 -53.74
N MET A 301 0.69 11.82 -54.66
CA MET A 301 0.91 10.41 -54.35
C MET A 301 2.38 10.09 -54.62
N ALA A 302 3.08 9.48 -53.67
CA ALA A 302 4.49 9.15 -53.78
C ALA A 302 4.73 7.65 -53.53
N TRP A 303 5.74 7.08 -54.19
CA TRP A 303 6.23 5.73 -53.96
C TRP A 303 7.71 5.81 -53.62
N ALA A 304 8.10 5.23 -52.48
CA ALA A 304 9.48 5.22 -51.99
C ALA A 304 10.33 4.18 -52.74
N MET A 305 10.64 4.46 -54.01
CA MET A 305 11.44 3.62 -54.90
C MET A 305 12.77 4.32 -55.23
N PRO A 306 13.76 4.28 -54.34
CA PRO A 306 14.99 5.07 -54.48
C PRO A 306 15.85 4.69 -55.69
N LEU A 307 15.64 3.52 -56.29
CA LEU A 307 16.37 3.01 -57.46
C LEU A 307 15.61 3.21 -58.76
N VAL A 308 14.64 4.13 -58.81
CA VAL A 308 14.02 4.55 -60.07
C VAL A 308 15.09 5.11 -61.00
N THR A 309 15.17 4.62 -62.24
CA THR A 309 16.13 5.07 -63.24
C THR A 309 15.52 6.20 -64.07
N LYS A 310 14.37 5.96 -64.71
CA LYS A 310 13.76 6.87 -65.70
C LYS A 310 12.24 6.78 -65.72
N ASN A 311 11.58 7.88 -66.10
CA ASN A 311 10.16 7.91 -66.41
C ASN A 311 10.00 7.89 -67.93
N LEU A 312 9.09 7.09 -68.46
CA LEU A 312 8.82 6.93 -69.88
C LEU A 312 7.31 7.05 -70.12
N SER A 313 6.91 7.44 -71.33
CA SER A 313 5.51 7.36 -71.77
C SER A 313 5.35 6.44 -72.97
N ILE A 314 4.26 5.67 -72.95
CA ILE A 314 3.93 4.65 -73.94
C ILE A 314 2.50 4.89 -74.37
N VAL A 315 2.21 4.83 -75.66
CA VAL A 315 0.82 4.83 -76.14
C VAL A 315 0.40 3.37 -76.32
N ASP A 316 -0.65 2.94 -75.63
CA ASP A 316 -1.22 1.61 -75.80
C ASP A 316 -1.78 1.52 -77.25
N PRO A 317 -1.30 0.59 -78.10
CA PRO A 317 -1.72 0.54 -79.49
C PRO A 317 -3.13 -0.04 -79.65
N ASP A 318 -3.69 -0.72 -78.63
CA ASP A 318 -5.05 -1.27 -78.68
C ASP A 318 -6.07 -0.27 -78.11
N VAL A 319 -5.71 0.44 -77.04
CA VAL A 319 -6.61 1.39 -76.34
C VAL A 319 -6.42 2.84 -76.80
N GLY A 320 -5.22 3.21 -77.23
CA GLY A 320 -4.85 4.56 -77.70
C GLY A 320 -4.54 5.57 -76.58
N ASP A 321 -4.61 5.17 -75.31
CA ASP A 321 -4.27 6.03 -74.17
C ASP A 321 -2.78 5.97 -73.82
N THR A 322 -2.34 6.92 -73.00
CA THR A 322 -0.92 7.04 -72.60
C THR A 322 -0.69 6.37 -71.24
N ILE A 323 0.29 5.47 -71.17
CA ILE A 323 0.78 4.83 -69.95
C ILE A 323 2.08 5.53 -69.55
N LEU A 324 2.16 6.02 -68.31
CA LEU A 324 3.38 6.60 -67.73
C LEU A 324 4.05 5.54 -66.87
N VAL A 325 5.33 5.28 -67.12
CA VAL A 325 6.06 4.13 -66.54
C VAL A 325 7.36 4.62 -65.91
N ALA A 326 7.60 4.24 -64.65
CA ALA A 326 8.86 4.43 -63.96
C ALA A 326 9.61 3.10 -63.90
N THR A 327 10.76 3.05 -64.58
CA THR A 327 11.69 1.92 -64.55
C THR A 327 12.58 1.99 -63.32
N VAL A 328 12.98 0.82 -62.79
CA VAL A 328 13.83 0.68 -61.60
C VAL A 328 15.07 -0.13 -61.92
N ASP A 329 16.12 0.02 -61.10
CA ASP A 329 17.39 -0.71 -61.25
C ASP A 329 17.43 -2.03 -60.47
N ALA A 330 16.45 -2.26 -59.58
CA ALA A 330 16.28 -3.51 -58.83
C ALA A 330 14.81 -3.98 -58.84
N ALA A 331 14.61 -5.29 -58.99
CA ALA A 331 13.28 -5.88 -59.16
C ALA A 331 12.41 -5.88 -57.89
N ASP A 332 13.00 -5.68 -56.71
CA ASP A 332 12.31 -5.56 -55.43
C ASP A 332 11.53 -4.23 -55.28
N GLN A 333 11.75 -3.26 -56.18
CA GLN A 333 11.02 -1.99 -56.20
C GLN A 333 9.83 -2.02 -57.16
N PHE A 334 8.62 -2.28 -56.63
CA PHE A 334 7.41 -2.34 -57.45
C PHE A 334 6.14 -1.87 -56.72
N ALA A 335 5.14 -1.41 -57.47
CA ALA A 335 3.93 -0.80 -56.91
C ALA A 335 2.82 -1.79 -56.50
N GLY A 336 2.88 -3.03 -56.99
CA GLY A 336 1.94 -4.10 -56.65
C GLY A 336 0.67 -4.08 -57.46
N THR A 337 -0.43 -4.56 -56.86
CA THR A 337 -1.72 -4.75 -57.52
C THR A 337 -2.33 -3.44 -58.06
N GLU A 338 -3.28 -3.58 -58.98
CA GLU A 338 -4.01 -2.45 -59.55
C GLU A 338 -4.71 -1.60 -58.48
N ARG A 339 -4.65 -0.27 -58.62
CA ARG A 339 -5.36 0.68 -57.75
C ARG A 339 -6.00 1.80 -58.55
N ASN A 340 -7.28 2.00 -58.32
CA ASN A 340 -8.06 2.99 -59.05
C ASN A 340 -8.18 4.29 -58.24
N PHE A 341 -7.61 5.40 -58.74
CA PHE A 341 -7.74 6.74 -58.16
C PHE A 341 -8.65 7.63 -59.02
N VAL A 342 -9.05 8.79 -58.48
CA VAL A 342 -9.90 9.75 -59.20
C VAL A 342 -9.19 10.30 -60.44
N ASP A 343 -7.92 10.70 -60.29
CA ASP A 343 -7.16 11.39 -61.35
C ASP A 343 -6.27 10.47 -62.19
N PHE A 344 -6.02 9.24 -61.75
CA PHE A 344 -5.17 8.27 -62.44
C PHE A 344 -5.49 6.84 -61.98
N GLU A 345 -4.95 5.86 -62.67
CA GLU A 345 -5.02 4.44 -62.31
C GLU A 345 -3.60 3.90 -62.18
N GLN A 346 -3.30 3.15 -61.11
CA GLN A 346 -2.07 2.37 -60.98
C GLN A 346 -2.32 0.99 -61.55
N LEU A 347 -1.49 0.56 -62.50
CA LEU A 347 -1.57 -0.79 -63.10
C LEU A 347 -0.90 -1.83 -62.19
N ASN A 348 -1.30 -3.10 -62.35
CA ASN A 348 -0.68 -4.24 -61.67
C ASN A 348 0.80 -4.36 -62.06
N SER A 349 1.69 -3.79 -61.24
CA SER A 349 3.11 -3.63 -61.53
C SER A 349 3.93 -4.59 -60.68
N SER A 350 4.68 -5.46 -61.33
CA SER A 350 5.57 -6.44 -60.69
C SER A 350 7.04 -6.03 -60.67
N ILE A 351 7.42 -5.06 -61.50
CA ILE A 351 8.69 -4.34 -61.44
C ILE A 351 8.39 -2.87 -61.75
N GLY A 352 8.89 -1.95 -60.95
CA GLY A 352 8.65 -0.51 -61.12
C GLY A 352 7.19 -0.11 -60.90
N LEU A 353 6.78 0.98 -61.57
CA LEU A 353 5.45 1.57 -61.42
C LEU A 353 4.92 1.99 -62.79
N ALA A 354 3.72 1.53 -63.15
CA ALA A 354 2.99 2.03 -64.31
C ALA A 354 1.66 2.65 -63.89
N ILE A 355 1.34 3.82 -64.45
CA ILE A 355 0.08 4.51 -64.23
C ILE A 355 -0.56 4.97 -65.54
N VAL A 356 -1.87 5.15 -65.51
CA VAL A 356 -2.67 5.71 -66.59
C VAL A 356 -3.32 7.00 -66.08
N PRO A 357 -2.96 8.18 -66.61
CA PRO A 357 -3.59 9.42 -66.22
C PRO A 357 -5.04 9.47 -66.74
N LYS A 358 -5.97 9.89 -65.89
CA LYS A 358 -7.37 10.16 -66.27
C LYS A 358 -7.64 11.65 -66.51
N ALA A 359 -6.66 12.49 -66.19
CA ALA A 359 -6.69 13.93 -66.40
C ALA A 359 -5.42 14.38 -67.13
N ASP A 360 -5.56 15.35 -68.05
CA ASP A 360 -4.51 15.76 -68.99
C ASP A 360 -3.30 16.46 -68.33
N ASP A 361 -3.47 17.02 -67.13
CA ASP A 361 -2.46 17.78 -66.38
C ASP A 361 -1.81 16.98 -65.24
N VAL A 362 -1.96 15.65 -65.25
CA VAL A 362 -1.23 14.75 -64.34
C VAL A 362 0.26 14.77 -64.68
N LYS A 363 1.08 15.09 -63.68
CA LYS A 363 2.54 15.08 -63.75
C LYS A 363 3.09 13.85 -63.04
N PHE A 364 3.96 13.12 -63.72
CA PHE A 364 4.66 11.95 -63.20
C PHE A 364 6.16 12.22 -63.13
N GLU A 365 6.65 12.54 -61.94
CA GLU A 365 7.99 13.09 -61.73
C GLU A 365 8.83 12.16 -60.87
N LYS A 366 10.08 11.94 -61.28
CA LYS A 366 11.12 11.30 -60.46
C LYS A 366 11.59 12.31 -59.40
N ARG A 367 11.66 11.89 -58.14
CA ARG A 367 12.14 12.69 -56.99
C ARG A 367 13.32 12.00 -56.28
N ALA A 368 14.01 12.75 -55.43
CA ALA A 368 15.02 12.18 -54.54
C ALA A 368 14.36 11.18 -53.58
N GLY A 369 14.55 9.88 -53.83
CA GLY A 369 13.98 8.79 -53.04
C GLY A 369 12.77 8.08 -53.64
N GLY A 370 12.31 8.42 -54.86
CA GLY A 370 11.15 7.76 -55.44
C GLY A 370 10.52 8.43 -56.65
N VAL A 371 9.24 8.14 -56.85
CA VAL A 371 8.40 8.71 -57.92
C VAL A 371 7.16 9.33 -57.29
N ALA A 372 6.73 10.47 -57.84
CA ALA A 372 5.53 11.15 -57.38
C ALA A 372 4.59 11.49 -58.55
N VAL A 373 3.29 11.35 -58.28
CA VAL A 373 2.19 11.78 -59.14
C VAL A 373 1.60 13.05 -58.54
N THR A 374 1.52 14.11 -59.33
CA THR A 374 1.01 15.42 -58.92
C THR A 374 0.14 16.07 -59.98
N ARG A 375 -0.62 17.11 -59.62
CA ARG A 375 -1.31 18.03 -60.55
C ARG A 375 -1.06 19.48 -60.12
N PRO A 376 -1.10 20.46 -61.04
CA PRO A 376 -0.96 21.89 -60.69
C PRO A 376 -1.93 22.37 -59.60
N GLY A 377 -3.16 21.84 -59.58
CA GLY A 377 -4.17 22.09 -58.53
C GLY A 377 -4.21 21.03 -57.42
N GLY A 378 -3.23 20.12 -57.37
CA GLY A 378 -3.21 18.95 -56.48
C GLY A 378 -4.13 17.81 -56.91
N LEU A 379 -3.83 16.60 -56.43
CA LEU A 379 -4.68 15.43 -56.66
C LEU A 379 -5.94 15.49 -55.79
N ALA A 380 -7.06 14.97 -56.31
CA ALA A 380 -8.29 14.73 -55.59
C ALA A 380 -8.14 13.50 -54.68
N LEU A 381 -7.56 13.72 -53.51
CA LEU A 381 -7.36 12.70 -52.47
C LEU A 381 -8.36 12.92 -51.33
N SER A 382 -8.83 11.82 -50.71
CA SER A 382 -9.59 11.89 -49.46
C SER A 382 -8.79 12.62 -48.37
N ARG A 383 -9.45 13.45 -47.56
CA ARG A 383 -8.79 14.26 -46.51
C ARG A 383 -8.09 13.33 -45.52
N MET A 384 -6.99 13.80 -44.92
CA MET A 384 -6.31 13.04 -43.87
C MET A 384 -7.28 12.63 -42.76
N ARG A 385 -8.17 13.53 -42.32
CA ARG A 385 -9.21 13.23 -41.32
C ARG A 385 -10.16 12.09 -41.73
N ASP A 386 -10.55 12.00 -43.01
CA ASP A 386 -11.51 11.00 -43.49
C ASP A 386 -10.82 9.62 -43.66
N VAL A 387 -9.53 9.62 -43.98
CA VAL A 387 -8.69 8.40 -44.06
C VAL A 387 -8.30 7.92 -42.65
N THR A 388 -7.91 8.83 -41.76
CA THR A 388 -7.63 8.55 -40.36
C THR A 388 -8.89 8.07 -39.65
N GLN A 389 -10.06 8.64 -39.93
CA GLN A 389 -11.35 8.14 -39.43
C GLN A 389 -11.59 6.70 -39.89
N ARG A 390 -11.42 6.37 -41.17
CA ARG A 390 -11.55 4.97 -41.64
C ARG A 390 -10.51 4.02 -41.06
N ILE A 391 -9.27 4.46 -40.87
CA ILE A 391 -8.19 3.65 -40.26
C ILE A 391 -8.48 3.42 -38.77
N ILE A 392 -8.93 4.45 -38.06
CA ILE A 392 -9.36 4.36 -36.66
C ILE A 392 -10.58 3.44 -36.58
N GLU A 393 -11.62 3.66 -37.40
CA GLU A 393 -12.80 2.79 -37.47
C GLU A 393 -12.44 1.34 -37.77
N GLN A 394 -11.55 1.07 -38.74
CA GLN A 394 -11.04 -0.28 -39.05
C GLN A 394 -10.23 -0.89 -37.90
N LYS A 395 -9.41 -0.09 -37.19
CA LYS A 395 -8.64 -0.57 -36.05
C LYS A 395 -9.47 -0.78 -34.80
N THR A 396 -10.53 0.03 -34.61
CA THR A 396 -11.53 -0.09 -33.54
C THR A 396 -12.47 -1.28 -33.79
N THR A 397 -12.87 -1.54 -35.04
CA THR A 397 -13.65 -2.75 -35.40
C THR A 397 -12.79 -4.02 -35.45
N GLY A 398 -11.51 -3.93 -35.80
CA GLY A 398 -10.55 -5.03 -35.76
C GLY A 398 -9.99 -5.38 -34.37
N GLU A 399 -10.58 -4.90 -33.27
CA GLU A 399 -10.24 -5.30 -31.89
C GLU A 399 -11.10 -6.46 -31.37
N THR A 400 -12.19 -6.84 -32.04
CA THR A 400 -12.96 -8.06 -31.71
C THR A 400 -12.25 -9.37 -32.08
N GLU A 401 -11.14 -9.29 -32.84
CA GLU A 401 -10.26 -10.43 -33.07
C GLU A 401 -9.16 -10.46 -32.01
N ASN A 402 -9.39 -11.28 -30.99
CA ASN A 402 -8.46 -11.53 -29.91
C ASN A 402 -7.14 -12.11 -30.49
N PRO A 403 -5.97 -11.47 -30.33
CA PRO A 403 -4.69 -12.01 -30.82
C PRO A 403 -4.29 -13.33 -30.13
N ALA A 404 -4.98 -13.72 -29.05
CA ALA A 404 -4.83 -15.03 -28.42
C ALA A 404 -5.45 -16.19 -29.22
N ALA A 405 -6.25 -15.91 -30.26
CA ALA A 405 -6.88 -16.95 -31.09
C ALA A 405 -5.94 -17.59 -32.14
N THR A 406 -4.75 -17.00 -32.37
CA THR A 406 -3.85 -17.41 -33.46
C THR A 406 -2.61 -18.19 -33.02
N ASP A 407 -2.30 -18.26 -31.71
CA ASP A 407 -1.19 -19.08 -31.20
C ASP A 407 -1.43 -19.53 -29.73
N PRO A 408 -1.78 -20.82 -29.48
CA PRO A 408 -2.05 -21.33 -28.13
C PRO A 408 -0.80 -21.39 -27.22
N THR A 409 0.38 -21.04 -27.72
CA THR A 409 1.62 -20.98 -26.94
C THR A 409 1.91 -19.61 -26.31
N LYS A 410 1.17 -18.56 -26.67
CA LYS A 410 1.34 -17.21 -26.11
C LYS A 410 0.32 -16.95 -25.00
N THR A 411 0.81 -16.48 -23.86
CA THR A 411 -0.03 -16.05 -22.73
C THR A 411 -1.04 -14.99 -23.20
N PRO A 412 -2.33 -15.10 -22.87
CA PRO A 412 -3.33 -14.12 -23.25
C PRO A 412 -2.96 -12.74 -22.68
N ARG A 413 -2.79 -11.76 -23.56
CA ARG A 413 -2.49 -10.37 -23.19
C ARG A 413 -3.74 -9.52 -23.24
N MET A 414 -3.91 -8.66 -22.25
CA MET A 414 -5.01 -7.69 -22.20
C MET A 414 -4.61 -6.35 -22.82
N PHE A 415 -3.31 -6.07 -22.90
CA PHE A 415 -2.82 -4.77 -23.34
C PHE A 415 -1.95 -4.86 -24.60
N ASP A 416 -2.21 -3.94 -25.53
CA ASP A 416 -1.36 -3.67 -26.68
C ASP A 416 -1.07 -2.16 -26.76
N PHE A 417 -0.30 -1.68 -25.79
CA PHE A 417 0.03 -0.26 -25.69
C PHE A 417 0.74 0.27 -26.95
N ASN A 418 1.51 -0.55 -27.68
CA ASN A 418 2.16 -0.13 -28.92
C ASN A 418 1.15 0.13 -30.04
N ARG A 419 0.16 -0.75 -30.22
CA ARG A 419 -0.93 -0.50 -31.18
C ARG A 419 -1.74 0.73 -30.78
N TRP A 420 -1.97 0.92 -29.48
CA TRP A 420 -2.74 2.05 -28.95
C TRP A 420 -2.01 3.40 -28.97
N MET A 421 -0.69 3.42 -29.19
CA MET A 421 0.06 4.68 -29.33
C MET A 421 -0.50 5.58 -30.43
N MET A 422 -0.94 4.99 -31.56
CA MET A 422 -1.62 5.69 -32.67
C MET A 422 -0.92 6.99 -33.11
N GLY A 423 0.41 6.97 -33.27
CA GLY A 423 1.22 8.15 -33.63
C GLY A 423 1.71 8.98 -32.43
N GLY A 424 1.44 8.54 -31.21
CA GLY A 424 1.88 9.15 -29.96
C GLY A 424 1.24 10.51 -29.70
N LEU A 425 1.84 11.29 -28.80
CA LEU A 425 1.33 12.61 -28.39
C LEU A 425 1.11 13.58 -29.55
N ASN A 426 1.87 13.46 -30.63
CA ASN A 426 1.75 14.33 -31.80
C ASN A 426 0.43 14.12 -32.55
N ALA A 427 -0.09 12.89 -32.57
CA ALA A 427 -1.34 12.54 -33.25
C ALA A 427 -2.52 12.36 -32.28
N LEU A 428 -2.26 12.32 -30.96
CA LEU A 428 -3.26 12.02 -29.94
C LEU A 428 -4.45 12.99 -29.98
N HIS A 429 -4.18 14.29 -30.11
CA HIS A 429 -5.23 15.30 -30.13
C HIS A 429 -6.15 15.14 -31.36
N ASP A 430 -5.56 14.95 -32.54
CA ASP A 430 -6.30 14.79 -33.79
C ASP A 430 -7.13 13.51 -33.77
N ASN A 431 -6.57 12.39 -33.28
CA ASN A 431 -7.29 11.13 -33.14
C ASN A 431 -8.48 11.25 -32.17
N GLN A 432 -8.30 11.96 -31.05
CA GLN A 432 -9.39 12.23 -30.10
C GLN A 432 -10.47 13.09 -30.72
N HIS A 433 -10.10 14.14 -31.45
CA HIS A 433 -11.07 15.01 -32.12
C HIS A 433 -11.89 14.22 -33.17
N ILE A 434 -11.25 13.34 -33.93
CA ILE A 434 -11.93 12.47 -34.92
C ILE A 434 -12.94 11.56 -34.22
N LEU A 435 -12.55 10.88 -33.13
CA LEU A 435 -13.44 10.01 -32.38
C LEU A 435 -14.61 10.78 -31.75
N LEU A 436 -14.34 11.93 -31.12
CA LEU A 436 -15.38 12.78 -30.53
C LEU A 436 -16.38 13.30 -31.57
N ALA A 437 -15.91 13.69 -32.76
CA ALA A 437 -16.79 14.14 -33.83
C ALA A 437 -17.69 13.02 -34.36
N GLY A 438 -17.16 11.78 -34.47
CA GLY A 438 -17.90 10.61 -34.92
C GLY A 438 -18.91 10.05 -33.92
N MET A 439 -18.82 10.42 -32.64
CA MET A 439 -19.73 9.92 -31.60
C MET A 439 -21.17 10.40 -31.74
N ALA A 440 -21.40 11.58 -32.33
CA ALA A 440 -22.74 12.19 -32.41
C ALA A 440 -23.75 11.31 -33.16
N ASP A 441 -23.27 10.53 -34.14
CA ASP A 441 -24.08 9.68 -35.00
C ASP A 441 -24.13 8.21 -34.52
N LYS A 442 -23.48 7.88 -33.38
CA LYS A 442 -23.39 6.51 -32.86
C LYS A 442 -24.40 6.22 -31.75
N ASP A 443 -24.82 4.96 -31.67
CA ASP A 443 -25.61 4.45 -30.56
C ASP A 443 -24.76 4.37 -29.26
N LYS A 444 -25.37 3.96 -28.14
CA LYS A 444 -24.66 3.85 -26.85
C LYS A 444 -23.45 2.92 -26.94
N SER A 445 -23.56 1.80 -27.66
CA SER A 445 -22.47 0.84 -27.80
C SER A 445 -21.30 1.43 -28.58
N GLY A 446 -21.57 2.07 -29.73
CA GLY A 446 -20.54 2.72 -30.53
C GLY A 446 -19.86 3.90 -29.80
N ARG A 447 -20.61 4.69 -29.03
CA ARG A 447 -20.05 5.77 -28.20
C ARG A 447 -19.12 5.23 -27.11
N VAL A 448 -19.51 4.14 -26.45
CA VAL A 448 -18.66 3.47 -25.44
C VAL A 448 -17.39 2.92 -26.08
N GLN A 449 -17.45 2.28 -27.25
CA GLN A 449 -16.26 1.79 -27.96
C GLN A 449 -15.26 2.91 -28.25
N ASP A 450 -15.72 4.06 -28.73
CA ASP A 450 -14.87 5.21 -29.00
C ASP A 450 -14.27 5.80 -27.70
N LEU A 451 -15.05 5.85 -26.60
CA LEU A 451 -14.55 6.28 -25.28
C LEU A 451 -13.45 5.34 -24.75
N LEU A 452 -13.64 4.02 -24.88
CA LEU A 452 -12.63 3.03 -24.51
C LEU A 452 -11.37 3.16 -25.37
N MET A 453 -11.52 3.36 -26.68
CA MET A 453 -10.37 3.54 -27.57
C MET A 453 -9.60 4.82 -27.23
N MET A 454 -10.29 5.93 -26.93
CA MET A 454 -9.62 7.13 -26.42
C MET A 454 -8.94 6.90 -25.07
N ALA A 455 -9.53 6.10 -24.17
CA ALA A 455 -8.90 5.76 -22.90
C ALA A 455 -7.61 4.95 -23.13
N LYS A 456 -7.66 3.91 -23.97
CA LYS A 456 -6.50 3.09 -24.39
C LYS A 456 -5.38 3.95 -24.97
N MET A 457 -5.70 4.89 -25.87
CA MET A 457 -4.70 5.83 -26.42
C MET A 457 -4.06 6.71 -25.36
N ASN A 458 -4.84 7.23 -24.40
CA ASN A 458 -4.30 8.04 -23.30
C ASN A 458 -3.40 7.19 -22.39
N MET A 459 -3.80 5.96 -22.06
CA MET A 459 -2.97 5.04 -21.27
C MET A 459 -1.63 4.76 -21.98
N ALA A 460 -1.64 4.42 -23.27
CA ALA A 460 -0.42 4.19 -24.05
C ALA A 460 0.54 5.39 -24.05
N ASN A 461 -0.01 6.61 -23.94
CA ASN A 461 0.74 7.87 -23.92
C ASN A 461 1.08 8.38 -22.49
N ASP A 462 0.98 7.52 -21.47
CA ASP A 462 1.23 7.84 -20.05
C ASP A 462 0.29 8.93 -19.46
N ARG A 463 -0.97 8.97 -19.90
CA ARG A 463 -2.00 9.93 -19.47
C ARG A 463 -3.12 9.25 -18.67
N GLY A 464 -2.77 8.78 -17.48
CA GLY A 464 -3.66 8.00 -16.61
C GLY A 464 -4.93 8.76 -16.19
N GLN A 465 -4.80 10.04 -15.83
CA GLN A 465 -5.92 10.85 -15.33
C GLN A 465 -7.01 11.04 -16.41
N GLU A 466 -6.60 11.32 -17.65
CA GLU A 466 -7.52 11.47 -18.77
C GLU A 466 -8.18 10.15 -19.15
N ALA A 467 -7.43 9.05 -19.10
CA ALA A 467 -7.98 7.71 -19.30
C ALA A 467 -9.04 7.38 -18.25
N VAL A 468 -8.80 7.66 -16.96
CA VAL A 468 -9.79 7.47 -15.89
C VAL A 468 -11.06 8.27 -16.16
N GLY A 469 -10.94 9.52 -16.60
CA GLY A 469 -12.10 10.36 -16.95
C GLY A 469 -12.95 9.76 -18.06
N LEU A 470 -12.30 9.28 -19.12
CA LEU A 470 -12.96 8.63 -20.26
C LEU A 470 -13.63 7.30 -19.88
N LEU A 471 -12.97 6.49 -19.04
CA LEU A 471 -13.53 5.23 -18.55
C LEU A 471 -14.74 5.44 -17.66
N ARG A 472 -14.73 6.47 -16.80
CA ARG A 472 -15.90 6.86 -16.00
C ARG A 472 -17.06 7.32 -16.88
N PHE A 473 -16.78 8.01 -17.99
CA PHE A 473 -17.82 8.40 -18.93
C PHE A 473 -18.37 7.19 -19.71
N ALA A 474 -17.51 6.24 -20.08
CA ALA A 474 -17.95 4.98 -20.68
C ALA A 474 -18.89 4.19 -19.73
N GLU A 475 -18.55 4.12 -18.45
CA GLU A 475 -19.38 3.50 -17.41
C GLU A 475 -20.72 4.21 -17.22
N SER A 476 -20.79 5.54 -17.33
CA SER A 476 -22.07 6.26 -17.21
C SER A 476 -22.98 6.08 -18.43
N GLU A 477 -22.41 5.90 -19.62
CA GLU A 477 -23.17 5.58 -20.84
C GLU A 477 -23.70 4.13 -20.83
N MET A 478 -22.90 3.18 -20.31
CA MET A 478 -23.25 1.76 -20.19
C MET A 478 -22.83 1.19 -18.82
N PRO A 479 -23.69 1.27 -17.79
CA PRO A 479 -23.34 0.86 -16.42
C PRO A 479 -22.91 -0.59 -16.25
N ASP A 480 -23.38 -1.49 -17.11
CA ASP A 480 -23.07 -2.92 -17.03
C ASP A 480 -21.62 -3.24 -17.47
N ILE A 481 -20.93 -2.30 -18.13
CA ILE A 481 -19.55 -2.51 -18.59
C ILE A 481 -18.57 -2.70 -17.43
N LYS A 482 -18.90 -2.20 -16.23
CA LYS A 482 -18.07 -2.33 -15.03
C LYS A 482 -17.85 -3.77 -14.57
N GLU A 483 -18.70 -4.70 -15.02
CA GLU A 483 -18.56 -6.13 -14.73
C GLU A 483 -17.64 -6.85 -15.73
N SER A 484 -17.26 -6.18 -16.84
CA SER A 484 -16.36 -6.73 -17.85
C SER A 484 -14.93 -6.82 -17.32
N PRO A 485 -14.24 -7.98 -17.44
CA PRO A 485 -12.83 -8.11 -17.08
C PRO A 485 -11.93 -7.12 -17.80
N GLU A 486 -12.13 -6.89 -19.11
CA GLU A 486 -11.33 -5.92 -19.88
C GLU A 486 -11.47 -4.51 -19.32
N PHE A 487 -12.71 -4.11 -18.99
CA PHE A 487 -12.97 -2.78 -18.43
C PHE A 487 -12.34 -2.61 -17.05
N LEU A 488 -12.48 -3.62 -16.17
CA LEU A 488 -11.84 -3.61 -14.84
C LEU A 488 -10.31 -3.52 -14.96
N ALA A 489 -9.71 -4.24 -15.89
CA ALA A 489 -8.27 -4.17 -16.13
C ALA A 489 -7.84 -2.79 -16.62
N LEU A 490 -8.53 -2.22 -17.62
CA LEU A 490 -8.25 -0.87 -18.13
C LEU A 490 -8.40 0.19 -17.03
N ARG A 491 -9.50 0.14 -16.25
CA ARG A 491 -9.76 1.08 -15.16
C ARG A 491 -8.73 0.94 -14.05
N GLY A 492 -8.41 -0.28 -13.64
CA GLY A 492 -7.42 -0.57 -12.61
C GLY A 492 -6.02 -0.06 -12.96
N VAL A 493 -5.57 -0.27 -14.20
CA VAL A 493 -4.29 0.27 -14.70
C VAL A 493 -4.33 1.80 -14.79
N ALA A 494 -5.39 2.38 -15.38
CA ALA A 494 -5.50 3.83 -15.52
C ALA A 494 -5.51 4.54 -14.15
N LEU A 495 -6.24 4.00 -13.16
CA LEU A 495 -6.24 4.47 -11.77
C LEU A 495 -4.85 4.39 -11.15
N SER A 496 -4.14 3.28 -11.35
CA SER A 496 -2.77 3.10 -10.86
C SER A 496 -1.81 4.13 -11.48
N MET A 497 -1.94 4.42 -12.77
CA MET A 497 -1.15 5.46 -13.45
C MET A 497 -1.48 6.88 -12.94
N ALA A 498 -2.74 7.11 -12.56
CA ALA A 498 -3.23 8.35 -11.98
C ALA A 498 -2.90 8.50 -10.47
N SER A 499 -2.07 7.61 -9.91
CA SER A 499 -1.73 7.55 -8.48
C SER A 499 -2.92 7.29 -7.54
N MET A 500 -4.03 6.78 -8.07
CA MET A 500 -5.19 6.31 -7.30
C MET A 500 -5.01 4.83 -6.99
N PHE A 501 -3.94 4.51 -6.24
CA PHE A 501 -3.46 3.14 -6.10
C PHE A 501 -4.45 2.21 -5.38
N GLU A 502 -5.25 2.72 -4.43
CA GLU A 502 -6.21 1.90 -3.68
C GLU A 502 -7.33 1.38 -4.60
N ASP A 503 -7.97 2.29 -5.33
CA ASP A 503 -9.00 1.93 -6.31
C ASP A 503 -8.41 1.09 -7.46
N GLY A 504 -7.21 1.43 -7.93
CA GLY A 504 -6.51 0.69 -8.97
C GLY A 504 -6.20 -0.74 -8.56
N PHE A 505 -5.65 -0.93 -7.36
CA PHE A 505 -5.35 -2.25 -6.81
C PHE A 505 -6.63 -3.07 -6.59
N ARG A 506 -7.70 -2.44 -6.08
CA ARG A 506 -9.00 -3.11 -5.89
C ARG A 506 -9.56 -3.66 -7.21
N ASP A 507 -9.54 -2.87 -8.28
CA ASP A 507 -10.04 -3.29 -9.59
C ASP A 507 -9.18 -4.41 -10.20
N LEU A 508 -7.85 -4.30 -10.08
CA LEU A 508 -6.90 -5.30 -10.60
C LEU A 508 -6.93 -6.62 -9.80
N ASN A 509 -7.36 -6.60 -8.55
CA ASN A 509 -7.35 -7.76 -7.65
C ASN A 509 -8.70 -8.50 -7.59
N THR A 510 -9.51 -8.40 -8.65
CA THR A 510 -10.78 -9.12 -8.77
C THR A 510 -10.59 -10.57 -9.24
N ALA A 511 -11.52 -11.46 -8.87
CA ALA A 511 -11.44 -12.88 -9.23
C ALA A 511 -11.41 -13.11 -10.76
N ALA A 512 -12.10 -12.26 -11.52
CA ALA A 512 -12.13 -12.33 -12.98
C ALA A 512 -10.78 -12.02 -13.66
N LEU A 513 -9.85 -11.39 -12.94
CA LEU A 513 -8.55 -10.97 -13.46
C LEU A 513 -7.39 -11.82 -12.97
N LYS A 514 -7.63 -12.82 -12.12
CA LYS A 514 -6.59 -13.63 -11.48
C LYS A 514 -5.74 -14.41 -12.49
N ASP A 515 -6.34 -14.85 -13.60
CA ASP A 515 -5.70 -15.70 -14.60
C ASP A 515 -4.87 -14.93 -15.64
N TYR A 516 -4.62 -13.64 -15.41
CA TYR A 516 -3.86 -12.76 -16.32
C TYR A 516 -2.55 -12.29 -15.65
N PRO A 517 -1.42 -13.00 -15.87
CA PRO A 517 -0.13 -12.67 -15.26
C PRO A 517 0.43 -11.30 -15.66
N GLU A 518 0.05 -10.79 -16.84
CA GLU A 518 0.41 -9.42 -17.28
C GLU A 518 -0.06 -8.34 -16.29
N LEU A 519 -1.12 -8.61 -15.52
CA LEU A 519 -1.62 -7.66 -14.53
C LEU A 519 -0.76 -7.61 -13.27
N ASP A 520 0.07 -8.62 -13.00
CA ASP A 520 0.90 -8.65 -11.79
C ASP A 520 1.93 -7.52 -11.74
N TYR A 521 2.45 -7.07 -12.90
CA TYR A 521 3.31 -5.89 -12.97
C TYR A 521 2.59 -4.63 -12.45
N TRP A 522 1.31 -4.48 -12.82
CA TRP A 522 0.49 -3.35 -12.38
C TRP A 522 -0.02 -3.51 -10.95
N ARG A 523 -0.31 -4.74 -10.51
CA ARG A 523 -0.64 -5.01 -9.09
C ARG A 523 0.55 -4.73 -8.19
N ALA A 524 1.76 -5.14 -8.58
CA ALA A 524 3.00 -4.83 -7.86
C ALA A 524 3.27 -3.32 -7.84
N TYR A 525 3.07 -2.65 -8.99
CA TYR A 525 3.18 -1.19 -9.11
C TYR A 525 2.21 -0.47 -8.16
N ALA A 526 0.94 -0.87 -8.14
CA ALA A 526 -0.08 -0.27 -7.29
C ALA A 526 0.14 -0.60 -5.80
N ALA A 527 0.49 -1.83 -5.45
CA ALA A 527 0.84 -2.21 -4.08
C ALA A 527 2.03 -1.41 -3.54
N ALA A 528 3.06 -1.18 -4.36
CA ALA A 528 4.17 -0.30 -3.99
C ALA A 528 3.73 1.16 -3.86
N GLY A 529 2.74 1.60 -4.65
CA GLY A 529 2.12 2.92 -4.51
C GLY A 529 1.34 3.09 -3.21
N LEU A 530 0.79 2.00 -2.68
CA LEU A 530 0.15 1.92 -1.36
C LEU A 530 1.14 1.70 -0.22
N GLU A 531 2.45 1.71 -0.50
CA GLU A 531 3.51 1.46 0.49
C GLU A 531 3.42 0.05 1.13
N ASP A 532 2.64 -0.87 0.51
CA ASP A 532 2.57 -2.28 0.87
C ASP A 532 3.66 -3.07 0.15
N TRP A 533 4.89 -2.88 0.62
CA TRP A 533 6.09 -3.44 0.02
C TRP A 533 6.12 -4.98 0.08
N GLN A 534 5.49 -5.59 1.10
CA GLN A 534 5.40 -7.04 1.24
C GLN A 534 4.49 -7.65 0.17
N GLN A 535 3.34 -7.04 -0.08
CA GLN A 535 2.44 -7.44 -1.16
C GLN A 535 3.07 -7.15 -2.52
N ALA A 536 3.70 -5.99 -2.69
CA ALA A 536 4.38 -5.60 -3.92
C ALA A 536 5.47 -6.61 -4.31
N LYS A 537 6.29 -7.06 -3.34
CA LYS A 537 7.28 -8.11 -3.55
C LYS A 537 6.65 -9.42 -4.02
N LYS A 538 5.57 -9.88 -3.37
CA LYS A 538 4.92 -11.15 -3.72
C LYS A 538 4.35 -11.15 -5.13
N LEU A 539 3.94 -9.98 -5.62
CA LEU A 539 3.36 -9.78 -6.94
C LEU A 539 4.41 -9.45 -8.00
N LEU A 540 5.66 -9.18 -7.63
CA LEU A 540 6.70 -8.75 -8.56
C LEU A 540 7.03 -9.86 -9.57
N PRO A 541 6.79 -9.65 -10.87
CA PRO A 541 7.17 -10.64 -11.88
C PRO A 541 8.68 -10.73 -12.04
N THR A 542 9.18 -11.92 -12.39
CA THR A 542 10.62 -12.17 -12.57
C THR A 542 11.10 -11.90 -14.00
N ASP A 543 10.23 -12.14 -14.98
CA ASP A 543 10.47 -11.78 -16.38
C ASP A 543 10.07 -10.31 -16.59
N MET A 544 10.84 -9.57 -17.40
CA MET A 544 10.58 -8.16 -17.74
C MET A 544 10.25 -7.98 -19.23
N THR A 545 10.10 -9.07 -19.98
CA THR A 545 9.82 -9.05 -21.43
C THR A 545 8.57 -8.22 -21.74
N ILE A 546 7.49 -8.38 -20.98
CA ILE A 546 6.25 -7.60 -21.15
C ILE A 546 6.51 -6.09 -21.02
N VAL A 547 7.21 -5.67 -19.97
CA VAL A 547 7.52 -4.25 -19.75
C VAL A 547 8.46 -3.73 -20.84
N SER A 548 9.39 -4.55 -21.33
CA SER A 548 10.31 -4.17 -22.42
C SER A 548 9.63 -3.91 -23.77
N GLU A 549 8.39 -4.38 -23.93
CA GLU A 549 7.57 -4.12 -25.11
C GLU A 549 6.69 -2.88 -24.96
N TYR A 550 6.54 -2.29 -23.77
CA TYR A 550 5.68 -1.12 -23.58
C TYR A 550 6.26 0.14 -24.24
N PRO A 551 5.43 1.15 -24.56
CA PRO A 551 5.90 2.47 -24.95
C PRO A 551 6.86 3.07 -23.91
N ARG A 552 7.88 3.77 -24.39
CA ARG A 552 9.01 4.27 -23.60
C ARG A 552 8.64 4.94 -22.27
N ARG A 553 7.66 5.85 -22.27
CA ARG A 553 7.23 6.55 -21.03
C ARG A 553 6.65 5.60 -19.99
N LEU A 554 5.92 4.57 -20.42
CA LEU A 554 5.40 3.54 -19.53
C LEU A 554 6.52 2.64 -19.01
N GLN A 555 7.52 2.30 -19.83
CA GLN A 555 8.70 1.58 -19.37
C GLN A 555 9.42 2.33 -18.26
N GLU A 556 9.69 3.62 -18.46
CA GLU A 556 10.37 4.49 -17.49
C GLU A 556 9.63 4.48 -16.14
N ARG A 557 8.31 4.70 -16.17
CA ARG A 557 7.47 4.69 -14.97
C ARG A 557 7.53 3.34 -14.24
N MET A 558 7.37 2.24 -14.98
CA MET A 558 7.27 0.92 -14.37
C MET A 558 8.61 0.42 -13.86
N LEU A 559 9.66 0.48 -14.67
CA LEU A 559 10.97 -0.06 -14.32
C LEU A 559 11.55 0.60 -13.07
N LEU A 560 11.36 1.92 -12.88
CA LEU A 560 11.82 2.59 -11.66
C LEU A 560 11.12 2.06 -10.41
N ARG A 561 9.79 1.88 -10.44
CA ARG A 561 9.03 1.39 -9.28
C ARG A 561 9.30 -0.10 -9.02
N LEU A 562 9.36 -0.92 -10.07
CA LEU A 562 9.69 -2.35 -9.95
C LEU A 562 11.12 -2.55 -9.43
N ALA A 563 12.08 -1.72 -9.86
CA ALA A 563 13.43 -1.74 -9.32
C ALA A 563 13.48 -1.34 -7.84
N GLU A 564 12.66 -0.37 -7.41
CA GLU A 564 12.54 -0.02 -5.98
C GLU A 564 11.97 -1.19 -5.16
N ILE A 565 10.96 -1.91 -5.66
CA ILE A 565 10.43 -3.12 -5.01
C ILE A 565 11.53 -4.18 -4.87
N ALA A 566 12.29 -4.43 -5.95
CA ALA A 566 13.38 -5.41 -5.96
C ALA A 566 14.48 -5.02 -4.95
N LEU A 567 14.89 -3.76 -4.90
CA LEU A 567 15.89 -3.27 -3.94
C LEU A 567 15.42 -3.37 -2.49
N ARG A 568 14.18 -2.98 -2.19
CA ARG A 568 13.61 -3.14 -0.84
C ARG A 568 13.50 -4.60 -0.43
N SER A 569 13.41 -5.50 -1.40
CA SER A 569 13.35 -6.95 -1.20
C SER A 569 14.71 -7.64 -1.10
N GLY A 570 15.82 -6.90 -1.30
CA GLY A 570 17.19 -7.42 -1.34
C GLY A 570 17.60 -8.05 -2.67
N GLU A 571 16.79 -7.91 -3.71
CA GLU A 571 16.98 -8.52 -5.03
C GLU A 571 17.80 -7.60 -5.96
N VAL A 572 19.02 -7.26 -5.53
CA VAL A 572 19.88 -6.25 -6.16
C VAL A 572 20.11 -6.52 -7.65
N LYS A 573 20.39 -7.77 -8.04
CA LYS A 573 20.63 -8.15 -9.45
C LYS A 573 19.42 -7.90 -10.35
N ALA A 574 18.21 -8.14 -9.84
CA ALA A 574 16.99 -7.90 -10.60
C ALA A 574 16.79 -6.40 -10.82
N ALA A 575 17.00 -5.59 -9.77
CA ALA A 575 16.95 -4.14 -9.86
C ALA A 575 18.01 -3.58 -10.83
N GLU A 576 19.26 -4.03 -10.75
CA GLU A 576 20.33 -3.61 -11.66
C GLU A 576 20.00 -3.93 -13.13
N SER A 577 19.36 -5.07 -13.40
CA SER A 577 18.88 -5.42 -14.74
C SER A 577 17.83 -4.41 -15.24
N MET A 578 16.83 -4.09 -14.41
CA MET A 578 15.78 -3.11 -14.74
C MET A 578 16.36 -1.70 -14.97
N LEU A 579 17.25 -1.24 -14.08
CA LEU A 579 17.94 0.05 -14.21
C LEU A 579 18.90 0.08 -15.40
N GLY A 580 19.45 -1.08 -15.80
CA GLY A 580 20.28 -1.23 -16.99
C GLY A 580 19.51 -1.07 -18.29
N MET A 581 18.22 -1.44 -18.33
CA MET A 581 17.35 -1.18 -19.48
C MET A 581 17.16 0.33 -19.68
N LEU A 582 16.89 1.08 -18.60
CA LEU A 582 16.75 2.53 -18.65
C LEU A 582 18.06 3.24 -19.05
N GLN A 583 19.21 2.69 -18.62
CA GLN A 583 20.52 3.28 -18.88
C GLN A 583 20.85 3.42 -20.36
N LYS A 584 20.45 2.44 -21.17
CA LYS A 584 20.73 2.42 -22.61
C LYS A 584 20.15 3.64 -23.32
N GLU A 585 19.05 4.17 -22.77
CA GLU A 585 18.29 5.30 -23.30
C GLU A 585 18.51 6.59 -22.52
N GLN A 586 19.57 6.68 -21.70
CA GLN A 586 19.77 7.79 -20.75
C GLN A 586 19.70 9.17 -21.41
N GLN A 587 20.19 9.30 -22.65
CA GLN A 587 20.22 10.57 -23.40
C GLN A 587 18.83 11.15 -23.68
N HIS A 588 17.79 10.32 -23.63
CA HIS A 588 16.42 10.72 -23.90
C HIS A 588 15.57 10.82 -22.63
N LEU A 589 16.12 10.48 -21.45
CA LEU A 589 15.41 10.50 -20.17
C LEU A 589 15.23 11.93 -19.66
N GLN A 590 14.12 12.16 -18.97
CA GLN A 590 13.89 13.43 -18.30
C GLN A 590 14.76 13.55 -17.04
N PRO A 591 15.13 14.77 -16.60
CA PRO A 591 16.02 14.96 -15.45
C PRO A 591 15.55 14.28 -14.15
N TRP A 592 14.23 14.27 -13.88
CA TRP A 592 13.68 13.58 -12.70
C TRP A 592 13.79 12.05 -12.81
N THR A 593 13.62 11.49 -14.01
CA THR A 593 13.81 10.04 -14.27
C THR A 593 15.28 9.63 -14.05
N VAL A 594 16.22 10.49 -14.44
CA VAL A 594 17.66 10.27 -14.18
C VAL A 594 17.94 10.33 -12.68
N ALA A 595 17.40 11.32 -11.96
CA ALA A 595 17.54 11.42 -10.50
C ALA A 595 17.01 10.16 -9.78
N ALA A 596 15.87 9.64 -10.23
CA ALA A 596 15.30 8.39 -9.74
C ALA A 596 16.22 7.20 -9.94
N MET A 597 16.71 7.04 -11.17
CA MET A 597 17.60 5.96 -11.54
C MET A 597 18.91 6.01 -10.75
N ASP A 598 19.53 7.19 -10.62
CA ASP A 598 20.79 7.38 -9.88
C ASP A 598 20.62 7.10 -8.39
N TYR A 599 19.50 7.53 -7.78
CA TYR A 599 19.20 7.18 -6.40
C TYR A 599 19.13 5.66 -6.19
N LEU A 600 18.40 4.95 -7.05
CA LEU A 600 18.24 3.50 -6.95
C LEU A 600 19.56 2.74 -7.23
N ARG A 601 20.43 3.27 -8.10
CA ARG A 601 21.78 2.74 -8.28
C ARG A 601 22.64 2.91 -7.04
N GLY A 602 22.60 4.09 -6.42
CA GLY A 602 23.29 4.30 -5.16
C GLY A 602 22.84 3.29 -4.10
N GLU A 603 21.53 2.99 -4.04
CA GLU A 603 21.00 1.98 -3.13
C GLU A 603 21.46 0.56 -3.47
N ALA A 604 21.49 0.19 -4.75
CA ALA A 604 22.06 -1.08 -5.20
C ALA A 604 23.54 -1.23 -4.75
N HIS A 605 24.35 -0.19 -4.97
CA HIS A 605 25.75 -0.16 -4.55
C HIS A 605 25.90 -0.22 -3.02
N ARG A 606 25.04 0.46 -2.26
CA ARG A 606 25.03 0.38 -0.80
C ARG A 606 24.77 -1.05 -0.32
N GLN A 607 23.79 -1.74 -0.90
CA GLN A 607 23.48 -3.14 -0.55
C GLN A 607 24.61 -4.10 -0.93
N ASN A 608 25.33 -3.82 -2.03
CA ASN A 608 26.55 -4.53 -2.42
C ASN A 608 27.79 -4.15 -1.58
N LYS A 609 27.65 -3.29 -0.56
CA LYS A 609 28.73 -2.76 0.29
C LYS A 609 29.78 -1.92 -0.46
N GLU A 610 29.43 -1.42 -1.64
CA GLU A 610 30.26 -0.52 -2.44
C GLU A 610 29.97 0.95 -2.05
N TYR A 611 30.23 1.29 -0.78
CA TYR A 611 29.77 2.55 -0.18
C TYR A 611 30.27 3.81 -0.91
N THR A 612 31.52 3.82 -1.38
CA THR A 612 32.07 4.96 -2.14
C THR A 612 31.28 5.22 -3.42
N LYS A 613 30.91 4.18 -4.16
CA LYS A 613 30.09 4.31 -5.37
C LYS A 613 28.68 4.77 -5.02
N ALA A 614 28.10 4.28 -3.93
CA ALA A 614 26.80 4.75 -3.46
C ALA A 614 26.80 6.26 -3.19
N GLU A 615 27.86 6.77 -2.53
CA GLU A 615 28.02 8.21 -2.31
C GLU A 615 28.21 9.00 -3.61
N GLU A 616 28.94 8.46 -4.59
CA GLU A 616 29.13 9.09 -5.91
C GLU A 616 27.80 9.33 -6.63
N TYR A 617 26.85 8.39 -6.52
CA TYR A 617 25.51 8.56 -7.08
C TYR A 617 24.61 9.50 -6.26
N TRP A 618 24.70 9.47 -4.92
CA TRP A 618 23.79 10.26 -4.07
C TRP A 618 24.20 11.71 -3.86
N LYS A 619 25.51 12.02 -3.81
CA LYS A 619 25.99 13.39 -3.57
C LYS A 619 25.46 14.41 -4.59
N PRO A 620 25.46 14.14 -5.91
CA PRO A 620 24.90 15.07 -6.89
C PRO A 620 23.41 15.36 -6.71
N LEU A 621 22.65 14.39 -6.17
CA LEU A 621 21.20 14.54 -5.96
C LEU A 621 20.87 15.55 -4.85
N LEU A 622 21.80 15.78 -3.91
CA LEU A 622 21.61 16.74 -2.81
C LEU A 622 21.43 18.19 -3.28
N THR A 623 21.90 18.53 -4.48
CA THR A 623 21.73 19.85 -5.09
C THR A 623 20.91 19.79 -6.39
N GLY A 624 20.35 18.62 -6.71
CA GLY A 624 19.51 18.40 -7.87
C GLY A 624 18.17 19.12 -7.78
N LYS A 625 17.49 19.30 -8.91
CA LYS A 625 16.20 20.03 -9.00
C LYS A 625 14.99 19.25 -8.49
N ASP A 626 15.13 17.94 -8.33
CA ASP A 626 14.05 17.06 -7.87
C ASP A 626 14.07 16.97 -6.34
N ASP A 627 13.03 17.51 -5.68
CA ASP A 627 12.97 17.59 -4.22
C ASP A 627 12.80 16.21 -3.56
N LEU A 628 12.07 15.28 -4.20
CA LEU A 628 11.87 13.91 -3.70
C LEU A 628 13.21 13.19 -3.62
N TYR A 629 13.97 13.18 -4.72
CA TYR A 629 15.25 12.47 -4.76
C TYR A 629 16.35 13.21 -4.01
N ARG A 630 16.26 14.53 -3.86
CA ARG A 630 17.12 15.28 -2.93
C ARG A 630 16.87 14.81 -1.48
N ALA A 631 15.61 14.62 -1.08
CA ALA A 631 15.27 14.15 0.27
C ALA A 631 15.67 12.68 0.49
N LYS A 632 15.32 11.79 -0.46
CA LYS A 632 15.70 10.36 -0.41
C LYS A 632 17.23 10.19 -0.33
N ALA A 633 17.98 10.86 -1.21
CA ALA A 633 19.44 10.79 -1.19
C ALA A 633 20.05 11.44 0.06
N GLY A 634 19.47 12.54 0.55
CA GLY A 634 19.88 13.18 1.79
C GLY A 634 19.76 12.26 3.00
N LEU A 635 18.63 11.56 3.12
CA LEU A 635 18.42 10.56 4.16
C LEU A 635 19.42 9.41 4.03
N ALA A 636 19.51 8.79 2.84
CA ALA A 636 20.35 7.62 2.59
C ALA A 636 21.84 7.92 2.83
N LEU A 637 22.33 9.06 2.33
CA LEU A 637 23.73 9.46 2.52
C LEU A 637 24.03 9.78 3.99
N THR A 638 23.13 10.49 4.67
CA THR A 638 23.33 10.84 6.09
C THR A 638 23.41 9.58 6.95
N MET A 639 22.53 8.60 6.72
CA MET A 639 22.57 7.33 7.46
C MET A 639 23.79 6.50 7.11
N LEU A 640 24.17 6.41 5.82
CA LEU A 640 25.38 5.71 5.42
C LEU A 640 26.63 6.30 6.10
N GLN A 641 26.75 7.62 6.12
CA GLN A 641 27.90 8.32 6.70
C GLN A 641 27.96 8.18 8.21
N LEU A 642 26.80 8.21 8.88
CA LEU A 642 26.71 7.96 10.32
C LEU A 642 27.16 6.52 10.65
N ASP A 643 26.67 5.53 9.89
CA ASP A 643 27.02 4.12 10.06
C ASP A 643 28.52 3.85 9.80
N GLN A 644 29.13 4.57 8.85
CA GLN A 644 30.57 4.51 8.58
C GLN A 644 31.42 5.32 9.59
N GLY A 645 30.79 6.09 10.49
CA GLY A 645 31.48 6.98 11.43
C GLY A 645 32.18 8.16 10.76
N THR A 646 31.81 8.52 9.53
CA THR A 646 32.39 9.67 8.81
C THR A 646 31.76 10.99 9.24
N ILE A 647 30.53 10.96 9.78
CA ILE A 647 29.89 12.10 10.46
C ILE A 647 29.53 11.71 11.90
N LYS A 648 29.41 12.74 12.74
CA LYS A 648 28.97 12.56 14.14
C LYS A 648 27.45 12.51 14.26
N LEU A 649 26.97 12.02 15.40
CA LEU A 649 25.55 11.93 15.72
C LEU A 649 24.86 13.31 15.64
N GLU A 650 25.50 14.37 16.14
CA GLU A 650 24.97 15.74 16.11
C GLU A 650 24.80 16.25 14.68
N GLU A 651 25.78 15.99 13.82
CA GLU A 651 25.72 16.39 12.41
C GLU A 651 24.63 15.62 11.65
N ALA A 652 24.43 14.34 11.95
CA ALA A 652 23.35 13.56 11.39
C ALA A 652 21.97 14.12 11.81
N VAL A 653 21.81 14.46 13.09
CA VAL A 653 20.59 15.11 13.61
C VAL A 653 20.30 16.42 12.87
N ASP A 654 21.29 17.30 12.71
CA ASP A 654 21.10 18.59 12.04
C ASP A 654 20.68 18.41 10.57
N ARG A 655 21.30 17.46 9.86
CA ARG A 655 20.93 17.12 8.48
C ARG A 655 19.49 16.59 8.40
N LEU A 656 19.11 15.65 9.28
CA LEU A 656 17.76 15.08 9.30
C LEU A 656 16.69 16.11 9.72
N GLU A 657 16.99 17.03 10.64
CA GLU A 657 16.09 18.16 10.94
C GLU A 657 15.86 19.02 9.69
N GLY A 658 16.92 19.31 8.93
CA GLY A 658 16.82 20.01 7.65
C GLY A 658 15.90 19.30 6.66
N LEU A 659 16.01 17.97 6.55
CA LEU A 659 15.17 17.18 5.65
C LEU A 659 13.68 17.24 6.00
N ARG A 660 13.32 17.39 7.28
CA ARG A 660 11.92 17.60 7.69
C ARG A 660 11.35 18.88 7.11
N TYR A 661 12.13 19.93 6.90
CA TYR A 661 11.61 21.14 6.23
C TYR A 661 11.52 20.98 4.72
N MET A 662 12.19 19.97 4.16
CA MET A 662 12.32 19.77 2.73
C MET A 662 11.24 18.86 2.14
N TRP A 663 10.74 17.89 2.91
CA TRP A 663 9.76 16.91 2.44
C TRP A 663 8.74 16.56 3.54
N ARG A 664 7.46 16.40 3.15
CA ARG A 664 6.31 16.22 4.05
C ARG A 664 5.22 15.33 3.43
N GLY A 665 4.51 14.57 4.27
CA GLY A 665 3.19 14.03 3.99
C GLY A 665 3.09 12.56 3.58
N ASP A 666 4.18 11.79 3.59
CA ASP A 666 4.22 10.40 3.12
C ASP A 666 5.16 9.50 3.94
N GLU A 667 5.35 8.23 3.53
CA GLU A 667 6.30 7.30 4.18
C GLU A 667 7.72 7.86 4.28
N LEU A 668 8.18 8.70 3.34
CA LEU A 668 9.52 9.27 3.42
C LEU A 668 9.63 10.23 4.61
N GLU A 669 8.62 11.05 4.88
CA GLU A 669 8.59 11.85 6.11
C GLU A 669 8.59 10.96 7.36
N ALA A 670 7.78 9.89 7.37
CA ALA A 670 7.76 8.94 8.49
C ALA A 670 9.11 8.25 8.70
N GLN A 671 9.82 7.89 7.63
CA GLN A 671 11.18 7.35 7.68
C GLN A 671 12.18 8.36 8.24
N ILE A 672 12.15 9.62 7.77
CA ILE A 672 13.02 10.70 8.28
C ILE A 672 12.77 10.91 9.77
N ASN A 673 11.50 11.01 10.18
CA ASN A 673 11.12 11.19 11.58
C ASN A 673 11.48 9.96 12.44
N SER A 674 11.31 8.75 11.92
CA SER A 674 11.74 7.51 12.58
C SER A 674 13.23 7.52 12.90
N ARG A 675 14.07 7.83 11.88
CA ARG A 675 15.53 7.92 12.08
C ARG A 675 15.88 9.04 13.04
N LEU A 676 15.33 10.25 12.85
CA LEU A 676 15.61 11.39 13.70
C LEU A 676 15.20 11.15 15.16
N GLY A 677 14.00 10.58 15.37
CA GLY A 677 13.48 10.25 16.69
C GLY A 677 14.40 9.28 17.42
N LYS A 678 14.87 8.22 16.73
CA LYS A 678 15.88 7.30 17.25
C LYS A 678 17.18 8.01 17.64
N LEU A 679 17.73 8.86 16.77
CA LEU A 679 18.96 9.61 17.08
C LEU A 679 18.78 10.49 18.33
N TYR A 680 17.58 11.06 18.55
CA TYR A 680 17.30 11.79 19.78
C TYR A 680 17.23 10.90 21.02
N LEU A 681 16.69 9.69 20.91
CA LEU A 681 16.75 8.72 22.00
C LEU A 681 18.20 8.34 22.33
N ASP A 682 19.04 8.14 21.32
CA ASP A 682 20.46 7.82 21.48
C ASP A 682 21.25 8.98 22.13
N GLN A 683 20.82 10.24 21.94
CA GLN A 683 21.32 11.43 22.64
C GLN A 683 20.71 11.65 24.03
N ALA A 684 19.95 10.70 24.57
CA ALA A 684 19.19 10.83 25.83
C ALA A 684 18.17 12.00 25.84
N ARG A 685 17.75 12.49 24.66
CA ARG A 685 16.71 13.52 24.50
C ARG A 685 15.33 12.88 24.36
N TYR A 686 14.94 12.10 25.38
CA TYR A 686 13.80 11.18 25.34
C TYR A 686 12.47 11.84 24.96
N MET A 687 12.11 12.97 25.58
CA MET A 687 10.87 13.69 25.25
C MET A 687 10.77 14.04 23.76
N LYS A 688 11.85 14.58 23.18
CA LYS A 688 11.88 14.95 21.77
C LYS A 688 11.87 13.71 20.87
N GLY A 689 12.65 12.70 21.22
CA GLY A 689 12.72 11.44 20.47
C GLY A 689 11.37 10.75 20.39
N PHE A 690 10.74 10.45 21.53
CA PHE A 690 9.43 9.79 21.55
C PHE A 690 8.32 10.63 20.92
N SER A 691 8.33 11.96 21.07
CA SER A 691 7.35 12.83 20.39
C SER A 691 7.44 12.71 18.87
N ILE A 692 8.66 12.78 18.32
CA ILE A 692 8.86 12.67 16.86
C ILE A 692 8.49 11.28 16.36
N LEU A 693 8.78 10.22 17.12
CA LEU A 693 8.37 8.86 16.75
C LEU A 693 6.84 8.70 16.79
N ARG A 694 6.17 9.27 17.80
CA ARG A 694 4.70 9.27 17.90
C ARG A 694 4.07 9.98 16.70
N ASP A 695 4.63 11.14 16.31
CA ASP A 695 4.19 11.87 15.12
C ASP A 695 4.39 11.02 13.85
N ALA A 696 5.51 10.30 13.73
CA ALA A 696 5.80 9.42 12.60
C ALA A 696 4.80 8.26 12.48
N VAL A 697 4.37 7.66 13.60
CA VAL A 697 3.32 6.61 13.61
C VAL A 697 1.99 7.18 13.10
N ALA A 698 1.64 8.40 13.51
CA ALA A 698 0.38 9.04 13.13
C ALA A 698 0.31 9.43 11.64
N MET A 699 1.46 9.64 10.98
CA MET A 699 1.54 10.05 9.57
C MET A 699 1.18 8.93 8.58
N SER A 700 1.51 7.68 8.88
CA SER A 700 1.31 6.53 7.97
C SER A 700 0.53 5.39 8.64
N PRO A 701 -0.71 5.62 9.11
CA PRO A 701 -1.42 4.65 9.93
C PRO A 701 -1.70 3.34 9.19
N GLY A 702 -1.38 2.21 9.82
CA GLY A 702 -1.68 0.88 9.28
C GLY A 702 -0.67 0.33 8.27
N THR A 703 0.42 1.05 8.05
CA THR A 703 1.57 0.60 7.23
C THR A 703 2.57 -0.22 8.06
N ASP A 704 3.41 -1.03 7.40
CA ASP A 704 4.47 -1.79 8.06
C ASP A 704 5.42 -0.88 8.86
N ILE A 705 5.81 0.26 8.29
CA ILE A 705 6.71 1.21 8.96
C ILE A 705 6.10 1.76 10.25
N SER A 706 4.79 2.03 10.29
CA SER A 706 4.13 2.53 11.50
C SER A 706 4.18 1.50 12.63
N ASN A 707 4.02 0.21 12.29
CA ASN A 707 4.14 -0.89 13.25
C ASN A 707 5.58 -1.04 13.76
N ASP A 708 6.56 -0.95 12.86
CA ASP A 708 7.99 -1.00 13.21
C ASP A 708 8.39 0.15 14.15
N ILE A 709 7.90 1.36 13.88
CA ILE A 709 8.15 2.52 14.75
C ILE A 709 7.48 2.31 16.12
N ALA A 710 6.23 1.86 16.17
CA ALA A 710 5.53 1.62 17.43
C ALA A 710 6.24 0.54 18.27
N TYR A 711 6.72 -0.53 17.63
CA TYR A 711 7.55 -1.55 18.29
C TYR A 711 8.85 -0.95 18.83
N MET A 712 9.56 -0.15 18.02
CA MET A 712 10.79 0.53 18.43
C MET A 712 10.55 1.47 19.62
N MET A 713 9.44 2.21 19.63
CA MET A 713 9.05 3.10 20.73
C MET A 713 8.86 2.30 22.02
N THR A 714 8.08 1.21 21.95
CA THR A 714 7.80 0.34 23.10
C THR A 714 9.08 -0.29 23.64
N ASP A 715 9.95 -0.80 22.77
CA ASP A 715 11.21 -1.43 23.18
C ASP A 715 12.19 -0.40 23.77
N SER A 716 12.30 0.78 23.16
CA SER A 716 13.15 1.85 23.67
C SER A 716 12.65 2.39 25.01
N PHE A 717 11.33 2.52 25.20
CA PHE A 717 10.71 2.94 26.46
C PHE A 717 10.95 1.89 27.55
N LYS A 718 10.73 0.61 27.25
CA LYS A 718 11.07 -0.49 28.15
C LYS A 718 12.54 -0.44 28.56
N ASN A 719 13.46 -0.34 27.60
CA ASN A 719 14.89 -0.32 27.86
C ASN A 719 15.31 0.91 28.68
N LEU A 720 14.70 2.07 28.46
CA LEU A 720 14.96 3.29 29.22
C LEU A 720 14.72 3.09 30.72
N PHE A 721 13.57 2.54 31.09
CA PHE A 721 13.19 2.41 32.50
C PHE A 721 13.67 1.10 33.16
N LEU A 722 14.01 0.07 32.37
CA LEU A 722 14.53 -1.21 32.89
C LEU A 722 16.07 -1.30 32.89
N SER A 723 16.78 -0.30 32.38
CA SER A 723 18.25 -0.23 32.42
C SER A 723 18.76 0.85 33.37
N ASP A 724 20.08 0.94 33.51
CA ASP A 724 20.77 1.98 34.28
C ASP A 724 20.58 3.40 33.70
N ALA A 725 19.95 3.52 32.52
CA ALA A 725 19.59 4.81 31.95
C ALA A 725 18.62 5.60 32.85
N LEU A 726 17.72 4.90 33.56
CA LEU A 726 16.80 5.51 34.52
C LEU A 726 17.53 6.22 35.67
N GLU A 727 18.62 5.63 36.16
CA GLU A 727 19.39 6.16 37.29
C GLU A 727 20.16 7.42 36.92
N LYS A 728 20.60 7.51 35.66
CA LYS A 728 21.26 8.69 35.10
C LYS A 728 20.29 9.84 34.81
N MET A 729 19.00 9.55 34.71
CA MET A 729 17.96 10.55 34.50
C MET A 729 17.58 11.25 35.81
N SER A 730 17.22 12.53 35.71
CA SER A 730 16.62 13.21 36.85
C SER A 730 15.26 12.58 37.18
N PRO A 731 14.89 12.45 38.47
CA PRO A 731 13.60 11.88 38.87
C PRO A 731 12.40 12.61 38.24
N VAL A 732 12.51 13.93 38.05
CA VAL A 732 11.46 14.76 37.42
C VAL A 732 11.33 14.46 35.93
N ASP A 733 12.44 14.34 35.21
CA ASP A 733 12.40 13.96 33.78
C ASP A 733 11.84 12.55 33.61
N ALA A 734 12.19 11.62 34.50
CA ALA A 734 11.72 10.24 34.45
C ALA A 734 10.20 10.14 34.57
N ILE A 735 9.59 10.82 35.54
CA ILE A 735 8.13 10.85 35.68
C ILE A 735 7.47 11.60 34.52
N THR A 736 8.09 12.67 34.00
CA THR A 736 7.55 13.44 32.87
C THR A 736 7.49 12.57 31.61
N VAL A 737 8.58 11.88 31.27
CA VAL A 737 8.64 10.96 30.13
C VAL A 737 7.63 9.81 30.32
N TYR A 738 7.53 9.27 31.52
CA TYR A 738 6.55 8.21 31.79
C TYR A 738 5.11 8.69 31.63
N GLU A 739 4.75 9.85 32.17
CA GLU A 739 3.38 10.37 32.10
C GLU A 739 2.97 10.72 30.66
N GLU A 740 3.88 11.29 29.87
CA GLU A 740 3.64 11.68 28.48
C GLU A 740 3.49 10.46 27.55
N PHE A 741 4.20 9.37 27.82
CA PHE A 741 4.24 8.18 26.96
C PHE A 741 3.82 6.90 27.69
N ARG A 742 2.93 7.01 28.69
CA ARG A 742 2.48 5.89 29.53
C ARG A 742 1.86 4.75 28.72
N GLU A 743 1.31 5.06 27.55
CA GLU A 743 0.77 4.10 26.58
C GLU A 743 1.82 3.10 26.06
N LEU A 744 3.12 3.43 26.16
CA LEU A 744 4.22 2.55 25.77
C LEU A 744 4.59 1.54 26.87
N THR A 745 3.93 1.57 28.02
CA THR A 745 4.20 0.64 29.11
C THR A 745 3.80 -0.78 28.71
N PRO A 746 4.72 -1.75 28.66
CA PRO A 746 4.38 -3.13 28.28
C PRO A 746 3.36 -3.76 29.22
N ASP A 747 2.61 -4.74 28.74
CA ASP A 747 1.77 -5.57 29.60
C ASP A 747 2.59 -6.60 30.38
N GLY A 748 2.00 -7.12 31.47
CA GLY A 748 2.62 -8.15 32.30
C GLY A 748 3.80 -7.67 33.13
N ASP A 749 4.72 -8.59 33.40
CA ASP A 749 5.80 -8.44 34.38
C ASP A 749 6.80 -7.35 34.05
N ASP A 750 7.07 -7.11 32.76
CA ASP A 750 8.00 -6.07 32.31
C ASP A 750 7.47 -4.67 32.64
N GLY A 751 6.22 -4.38 32.30
CA GLY A 751 5.58 -3.12 32.70
C GLY A 751 5.44 -2.99 34.21
N ASN A 752 5.21 -4.11 34.91
CA ASN A 752 5.12 -4.10 36.36
C ASN A 752 6.47 -3.78 37.03
N ARG A 753 7.58 -4.31 36.50
CA ARG A 753 8.93 -3.98 36.96
C ARG A 753 9.32 -2.54 36.61
N LEU A 754 8.93 -2.07 35.43
CA LEU A 754 9.14 -0.70 34.97
C LEU A 754 8.55 0.32 35.94
N ILE A 755 7.25 0.19 36.24
CA ILE A 755 6.54 1.09 37.15
C ILE A 755 7.17 1.06 38.54
N ARG A 756 7.56 -0.12 39.01
CA ARG A 756 8.22 -0.30 40.31
C ARG A 756 9.56 0.43 40.36
N ARG A 757 10.46 0.22 39.38
CA ARG A 757 11.75 0.93 39.32
C ARG A 757 11.56 2.45 39.27
N LEU A 758 10.58 2.94 38.51
CA LEU A 758 10.26 4.35 38.48
C LEU A 758 9.77 4.84 39.85
N ALA A 759 8.86 4.12 40.50
CA ALA A 759 8.38 4.48 41.83
C ALA A 759 9.52 4.51 42.85
N GLU A 760 10.43 3.53 42.83
CA GLU A 760 11.60 3.53 43.72
C GLU A 760 12.52 4.72 43.45
N ARG A 761 12.80 5.03 42.18
CA ARG A 761 13.58 6.21 41.81
C ARG A 761 12.96 7.52 42.32
N LEU A 762 11.64 7.60 42.36
CA LEU A 762 10.92 8.74 42.91
C LEU A 762 10.97 8.77 44.44
N VAL A 763 10.94 7.62 45.12
CA VAL A 763 11.13 7.53 46.57
C VAL A 763 12.52 8.00 46.97
N ASP A 764 13.57 7.57 46.26
CA ASP A 764 14.96 8.01 46.48
C ASP A 764 15.14 9.53 46.35
N ALA A 765 14.26 10.17 45.59
CA ALA A 765 14.23 11.61 45.35
C ALA A 765 13.25 12.39 46.24
N ASP A 766 12.67 11.73 47.26
CA ASP A 766 11.64 12.27 48.15
C ASP A 766 10.35 12.72 47.43
N LEU A 767 10.10 12.21 46.22
CA LEU A 767 8.87 12.43 45.44
C LEU A 767 7.78 11.40 45.81
N LEU A 768 7.55 11.24 47.11
CA LEU A 768 6.73 10.17 47.70
C LEU A 768 5.29 10.14 47.18
N GLY A 769 4.65 11.31 47.01
CA GLY A 769 3.26 11.38 46.52
C GLY A 769 3.09 10.87 45.07
N ARG A 770 4.08 11.14 44.21
CA ARG A 770 4.09 10.64 42.82
C ARG A 770 4.36 9.13 42.80
N ALA A 771 5.32 8.65 43.59
CA ALA A 771 5.59 7.22 43.75
C ALA A 771 4.35 6.45 44.24
N ALA A 772 3.67 6.97 45.26
CA ALA A 772 2.44 6.39 45.80
C ALA A 772 1.35 6.28 44.73
N THR A 773 1.18 7.31 43.89
CA THR A 773 0.19 7.31 42.80
C THR A 773 0.45 6.19 41.79
N LEU A 774 1.73 5.99 41.40
CA LEU A 774 2.12 4.91 40.49
C LEU A 774 1.85 3.52 41.07
N LEU A 775 2.28 3.28 42.32
CA LEU A 775 2.09 1.99 42.97
C LEU A 775 0.62 1.72 43.28
N GLN A 776 -0.18 2.74 43.62
CA GLN A 776 -1.62 2.59 43.82
C GLN A 776 -2.30 2.14 42.53
N TYR A 777 -1.99 2.77 41.39
CA TYR A 777 -2.51 2.34 40.08
C TYR A 777 -2.12 0.89 39.78
N GLN A 778 -0.86 0.53 40.02
CA GLN A 778 -0.37 -0.81 39.80
C GLN A 778 -1.09 -1.84 40.67
N VAL A 779 -1.32 -1.54 41.96
CA VAL A 779 -2.08 -2.40 42.87
C VAL A 779 -3.53 -2.53 42.40
N ASP A 780 -4.19 -1.45 42.01
CA ASP A 780 -5.62 -1.46 41.69
C ASP A 780 -5.94 -2.15 40.37
N TYR A 781 -5.09 -1.98 39.35
CA TYR A 781 -5.42 -2.36 37.98
C TYR A 781 -4.49 -3.40 37.35
N ARG A 782 -3.28 -3.62 37.88
CA ARG A 782 -2.26 -4.45 37.21
C ARG A 782 -1.82 -5.68 37.98
N LEU A 783 -1.66 -5.58 39.31
CA LEU A 783 -1.14 -6.68 40.13
C LEU A 783 -2.25 -7.53 40.75
N GLN A 784 -1.94 -8.81 40.93
CA GLN A 784 -2.79 -9.77 41.64
C GLN A 784 -1.95 -10.65 42.58
N GLY A 785 -2.62 -11.35 43.50
CA GLY A 785 -1.98 -12.31 44.39
C GLY A 785 -0.85 -11.70 45.24
N ARG A 786 0.23 -12.47 45.44
CA ARG A 786 1.33 -12.13 46.34
C ARG A 786 2.02 -10.81 45.96
N GLU A 787 2.24 -10.55 44.69
CA GLU A 787 2.88 -9.31 44.25
C GLU A 787 2.03 -8.08 44.60
N ALA A 788 0.71 -8.14 44.41
CA ALA A 788 -0.17 -7.06 44.81
C ALA A 788 -0.13 -6.80 46.32
N ALA A 789 0.03 -7.86 47.12
CA ALA A 789 0.16 -7.75 48.57
C ALA A 789 1.49 -7.11 48.98
N ASP A 790 2.61 -7.57 48.40
CA ASP A 790 3.94 -7.00 48.66
C ASP A 790 3.98 -5.51 48.28
N THR A 791 3.46 -5.15 47.10
CA THR A 791 3.37 -3.75 46.65
C THR A 791 2.42 -2.92 47.50
N SER A 792 1.33 -3.51 48.02
CA SER A 792 0.42 -2.82 48.95
C SER A 792 1.11 -2.48 50.28
N LEU A 793 1.97 -3.36 50.81
CA LEU A 793 2.78 -3.04 52.00
C LEU A 793 3.75 -1.89 51.73
N ARG A 794 4.45 -1.93 50.59
CA ARG A 794 5.36 -0.85 50.17
C ARG A 794 4.61 0.49 50.02
N LEU A 795 3.45 0.47 49.36
CA LEU A 795 2.59 1.65 49.19
C LEU A 795 2.09 2.20 50.53
N ALA A 796 1.67 1.35 51.46
CA ALA A 796 1.26 1.75 52.80
C ALA A 796 2.41 2.45 53.56
N ALA A 797 3.63 1.93 53.45
CA ALA A 797 4.80 2.57 54.04
C ALA A 797 5.08 3.95 53.41
N ILE A 798 5.00 4.08 52.07
CA ILE A 798 5.19 5.36 51.37
C ILE A 798 4.12 6.40 51.78
N TYR A 799 2.88 5.97 51.98
CA TYR A 799 1.83 6.85 52.50
C TYR A 799 2.13 7.36 53.90
N LEU A 800 2.64 6.51 54.79
CA LEU A 800 3.07 6.93 56.14
C LEU A 800 4.29 7.85 56.08
N LEU A 801 5.26 7.58 55.21
CA LEU A 801 6.43 8.44 54.99
C LEU A 801 6.08 9.83 54.45
N SER A 802 4.90 9.99 53.84
CA SER A 802 4.39 11.24 53.28
C SER A 802 3.31 11.90 54.16
N ASP A 803 3.23 11.50 55.44
CA ASP A 803 2.25 12.00 56.42
C ASP A 803 0.78 11.88 55.94
N ASN A 804 0.46 10.83 55.18
CA ASN A 804 -0.87 10.57 54.62
C ASN A 804 -1.45 9.23 55.11
N PRO A 805 -1.94 9.15 56.37
CA PRO A 805 -2.40 7.89 56.96
C PRO A 805 -3.79 7.42 56.47
N ASN A 806 -4.59 8.30 55.87
CA ASN A 806 -5.98 8.01 55.48
C ASN A 806 -6.12 6.79 54.53
N PRO A 807 -5.39 6.69 53.40
CA PRO A 807 -5.52 5.56 52.48
C PRO A 807 -4.91 4.26 53.01
N VAL A 808 -4.02 4.33 54.03
CA VAL A 808 -3.18 3.21 54.48
C VAL A 808 -3.99 1.99 54.88
N LEU A 809 -5.06 2.18 55.67
CA LEU A 809 -5.85 1.06 56.19
C LEU A 809 -6.47 0.21 55.07
N ARG A 810 -7.02 0.87 54.05
CA ARG A 810 -7.63 0.24 52.87
C ARG A 810 -6.61 -0.49 52.01
N VAL A 811 -5.43 0.11 51.81
CA VAL A 811 -4.33 -0.53 51.07
C VAL A 811 -3.86 -1.78 51.82
N LEU A 812 -3.72 -1.70 53.14
CA LEU A 812 -3.32 -2.83 53.98
C LEU A 812 -4.36 -3.95 54.01
N ASP A 813 -5.66 -3.66 53.93
CA ASP A 813 -6.70 -4.70 53.86
C ASP A 813 -6.45 -5.68 52.71
N LYS A 814 -6.02 -5.16 51.56
CA LYS A 814 -5.69 -5.99 50.39
C LYS A 814 -4.50 -6.90 50.66
N ALA A 815 -3.43 -6.36 51.27
CA ALA A 815 -2.26 -7.13 51.65
C ALA A 815 -2.62 -8.23 52.67
N THR A 816 -3.27 -7.86 53.78
CA THR A 816 -3.61 -8.78 54.86
C THR A 816 -4.53 -9.89 54.40
N THR A 817 -5.56 -9.58 53.59
CA THR A 817 -6.49 -10.58 53.05
C THR A 817 -5.76 -11.60 52.17
N THR A 818 -4.84 -11.11 51.34
CA THR A 818 -4.05 -11.98 50.44
C THR A 818 -3.13 -12.91 51.23
N TYR A 819 -2.34 -12.38 52.18
CA TYR A 819 -1.45 -13.21 52.99
C TYR A 819 -2.20 -14.16 53.93
N ALA A 820 -3.39 -13.80 54.41
CA ALA A 820 -4.21 -14.67 55.24
C ALA A 820 -4.67 -15.93 54.50
N GLY A 821 -4.79 -15.87 53.16
CA GLY A 821 -5.12 -17.02 52.31
C GLY A 821 -3.93 -17.90 51.93
N LEU A 822 -2.69 -17.49 52.25
CA LEU A 822 -1.47 -18.26 51.93
C LEU A 822 -1.08 -19.20 53.09
N PRO A 823 -0.34 -20.29 52.81
CA PRO A 823 0.23 -21.13 53.85
C PRO A 823 1.07 -20.31 54.84
N LYS A 824 0.82 -20.49 56.15
CA LYS A 824 1.48 -19.72 57.21
C LYS A 824 2.89 -20.23 57.49
N ASP A 825 3.80 -19.96 56.56
CA ASP A 825 5.24 -20.08 56.79
C ASP A 825 5.80 -18.83 57.51
N ASP A 826 7.08 -18.89 57.88
CA ASP A 826 7.74 -17.80 58.58
C ASP A 826 7.75 -16.49 57.77
N SER A 827 7.85 -16.57 56.43
CA SER A 827 7.83 -15.41 55.53
C SER A 827 6.48 -14.70 55.52
N VAL A 828 5.38 -15.46 55.42
CA VAL A 828 4.01 -14.93 55.47
C VAL A 828 3.69 -14.37 56.85
N ASN A 829 4.12 -15.04 57.92
CA ASN A 829 3.95 -14.55 59.29
C ASN A 829 4.72 -13.24 59.52
N GLN A 830 5.91 -13.09 58.94
CA GLN A 830 6.66 -11.84 58.95
C GLN A 830 5.92 -10.73 58.20
N LYS A 831 5.41 -10.99 56.99
CA LYS A 831 4.64 -10.01 56.20
C LYS A 831 3.35 -9.57 56.90
N LEU A 832 2.65 -10.49 57.56
CA LEU A 832 1.47 -10.17 58.38
C LEU A 832 1.82 -9.32 59.59
N ARG A 833 3.00 -9.52 60.19
CA ARG A 833 3.50 -8.68 61.29
C ARG A 833 3.86 -7.28 60.80
N GLU A 834 4.56 -7.16 59.67
CA GLU A 834 4.84 -5.88 58.99
C GLU A 834 3.54 -5.12 58.73
N ALA A 835 2.53 -5.77 58.15
CA ALA A 835 1.20 -5.19 57.90
C ALA A 835 0.54 -4.65 59.18
N ALA A 836 0.61 -5.42 60.28
CA ALA A 836 0.04 -5.02 61.57
C ALA A 836 0.75 -3.81 62.18
N MET A 837 2.09 -3.74 62.05
CA MET A 837 2.86 -2.59 62.50
C MET A 837 2.52 -1.32 61.70
N LEU A 838 2.48 -1.41 60.37
CA LEU A 838 2.06 -0.30 59.51
C LEU A 838 0.62 0.15 59.82
N ARG A 839 -0.29 -0.80 60.07
CA ARG A 839 -1.68 -0.52 60.47
C ARG A 839 -1.74 0.20 61.82
N ALA A 840 -0.99 -0.25 62.81
CA ALA A 840 -0.95 0.38 64.13
C ALA A 840 -0.38 1.81 64.06
N ARG A 841 0.66 2.04 63.26
CA ARG A 841 1.18 3.40 63.02
C ARG A 841 0.12 4.30 62.37
N ALA A 842 -0.55 3.83 61.32
CA ALA A 842 -1.63 4.58 60.67
C ALA A 842 -2.77 4.93 61.64
N LEU A 843 -3.20 3.98 62.47
CA LEU A 843 -4.23 4.21 63.49
C LEU A 843 -3.80 5.24 64.54
N SER A 844 -2.53 5.21 64.95
CA SER A 844 -1.97 6.19 65.87
C SER A 844 -2.00 7.62 65.31
N GLU A 845 -1.60 7.79 64.04
CA GLU A 845 -1.68 9.10 63.34
C GLU A 845 -3.12 9.59 63.18
N LEU A 846 -4.07 8.65 62.98
CA LEU A 846 -5.51 8.91 62.98
C LEU A 846 -6.12 9.08 64.39
N LYS A 847 -5.30 9.16 65.43
CA LYS A 847 -5.70 9.33 66.84
C LYS A 847 -6.55 8.18 67.42
N ARG A 848 -6.49 7.00 66.82
CA ARG A 848 -7.16 5.75 67.26
C ARG A 848 -6.18 4.87 68.06
N VAL A 849 -5.69 5.44 69.16
CA VAL A 849 -4.57 4.90 69.96
C VAL A 849 -4.88 3.52 70.56
N ASP A 850 -6.07 3.35 71.13
CA ASP A 850 -6.46 2.08 71.78
C ASP A 850 -6.50 0.92 70.77
N GLU A 851 -7.02 1.17 69.57
CA GLU A 851 -7.05 0.17 68.50
C GLU A 851 -5.64 -0.17 68.00
N ALA A 852 -4.77 0.84 67.88
CA ALA A 852 -3.39 0.64 67.47
C ALA A 852 -2.62 -0.27 68.46
N LEU A 853 -2.72 0.02 69.76
CA LEU A 853 -2.09 -0.81 70.80
C LEU A 853 -2.73 -2.21 70.89
N ALA A 854 -4.04 -2.32 70.72
CA ALA A 854 -4.73 -3.60 70.72
C ALA A 854 -4.21 -4.54 69.62
N ILE A 855 -3.99 -4.03 68.40
CA ILE A 855 -3.42 -4.80 67.29
C ILE A 855 -2.01 -5.28 67.60
N LEU A 856 -1.16 -4.43 68.19
CA LEU A 856 0.22 -4.84 68.51
C LEU A 856 0.28 -5.91 69.60
N ASN A 857 -0.63 -5.85 70.57
CA ASN A 857 -0.69 -6.82 71.67
C ASN A 857 -1.11 -8.23 71.23
N THR A 858 -1.62 -8.43 69.99
CA THR A 858 -1.93 -9.77 69.47
C THR A 858 -0.70 -10.51 68.93
N TYR A 859 0.44 -9.83 68.81
CA TYR A 859 1.68 -10.40 68.30
C TYR A 859 2.67 -10.68 69.44
N PRO A 860 3.53 -11.71 69.32
CA PRO A 860 4.59 -11.96 70.29
C PRO A 860 5.49 -10.73 70.47
N PRO A 861 6.01 -10.46 71.69
CA PRO A 861 6.96 -9.38 71.91
C PRO A 861 8.16 -9.46 70.97
N SER A 862 8.50 -8.34 70.37
CA SER A 862 9.72 -8.17 69.59
C SER A 862 10.25 -6.74 69.76
N PRO A 863 11.55 -6.49 69.51
CA PRO A 863 12.11 -5.15 69.60
C PRO A 863 11.32 -4.11 68.79
N ASP A 864 10.91 -4.44 67.56
CA ASP A 864 10.19 -3.49 66.69
C ASP A 864 8.74 -3.24 67.14
N ILE A 865 8.06 -4.28 67.63
CA ILE A 865 6.71 -4.14 68.20
C ILE A 865 6.77 -3.27 69.46
N ASN A 866 7.74 -3.51 70.35
CA ASN A 866 7.86 -2.75 71.59
C ASN A 866 8.33 -1.31 71.35
N ARG A 867 9.17 -1.07 70.34
CA ARG A 867 9.49 0.29 69.85
C ARG A 867 8.22 1.01 69.39
N LEU A 868 7.40 0.38 68.56
CA LEU A 868 6.16 1.00 68.08
C LEU A 868 5.13 1.18 69.19
N ARG A 869 5.00 0.24 70.14
CA ARG A 869 4.14 0.42 71.34
C ARG A 869 4.59 1.63 72.16
N ALA A 870 5.90 1.78 72.36
CA ALA A 870 6.47 2.93 73.04
C ALA A 870 6.19 4.23 72.29
N ASP A 871 6.39 4.24 70.97
CA ASP A 871 6.12 5.39 70.08
C ASP A 871 4.65 5.84 70.15
N ILE A 872 3.72 4.91 69.97
CA ILE A 872 2.28 5.17 69.99
C ILE A 872 1.86 5.72 71.36
N ALA A 873 2.32 5.10 72.43
CA ALA A 873 2.01 5.56 73.79
C ALA A 873 2.62 6.94 74.08
N TRP A 874 3.84 7.19 73.63
CA TRP A 874 4.52 8.48 73.76
C TRP A 874 3.75 9.60 73.06
N ASN A 875 3.41 9.40 71.79
CA ASN A 875 2.67 10.35 70.97
C ASN A 875 1.24 10.60 71.47
N ALA A 876 0.66 9.63 72.17
CA ALA A 876 -0.65 9.76 72.83
C ALA A 876 -0.60 10.40 74.21
N GLY A 877 0.59 10.69 74.76
CA GLY A 877 0.78 11.18 76.12
C GLY A 877 0.50 10.14 77.21
N ARG A 878 0.49 8.84 76.86
CA ARG A 878 0.34 7.71 77.81
C ARG A 878 1.70 7.31 78.36
N TRP A 879 2.27 8.18 79.19
CA TRP A 879 3.65 8.06 79.68
C TRP A 879 3.93 6.76 80.42
N GLN A 880 2.97 6.23 81.18
CA GLN A 880 3.15 4.95 81.88
C GLN A 880 3.26 3.78 80.89
N ASP A 881 2.40 3.73 79.89
CA ASP A 881 2.43 2.70 78.85
C ASP A 881 3.72 2.78 78.02
N ALA A 882 4.18 4.00 77.72
CA ALA A 882 5.46 4.22 77.04
C ALA A 882 6.65 3.71 77.89
N ALA A 883 6.65 3.97 79.20
CA ALA A 883 7.69 3.50 80.11
C ALA A 883 7.72 1.97 80.24
N ILE A 884 6.55 1.31 80.18
CA ILE A 884 6.42 -0.15 80.18
C ILE A 884 6.98 -0.71 78.85
N ALA A 885 6.55 -0.20 77.71
CA ALA A 885 7.03 -0.67 76.41
C ALA A 885 8.55 -0.46 76.22
N LEU A 886 9.09 0.65 76.74
CA LEU A 886 10.55 0.87 76.75
C LEU A 886 11.28 -0.07 77.72
N GLN A 887 10.65 -0.49 78.82
CA GLN A 887 11.21 -1.53 79.68
C GLN A 887 11.28 -2.87 78.95
N ASP A 888 10.21 -3.24 78.24
CA ASP A 888 10.17 -4.46 77.43
C ASP A 888 11.29 -4.42 76.37
N LEU A 889 11.50 -3.26 75.73
CA LEU A 889 12.58 -3.07 74.75
C LEU A 889 14.00 -3.21 75.36
N ILE A 890 14.21 -2.71 76.58
CA ILE A 890 15.47 -2.89 77.32
C ILE A 890 15.76 -4.38 77.57
N VAL A 891 14.71 -5.14 77.91
CA VAL A 891 14.80 -6.58 78.14
C VAL A 891 15.06 -7.32 76.83
N ASP A 892 14.31 -7.01 75.77
CA ASP A 892 14.43 -7.66 74.45
C ASP A 892 15.83 -7.49 73.85
N GLN A 893 16.45 -6.33 74.03
CA GLN A 893 17.82 -6.05 73.56
C GLN A 893 18.92 -6.50 74.53
N ALA A 894 18.55 -7.17 75.63
CA ALA A 894 19.46 -7.60 76.68
C ALA A 894 20.41 -6.48 77.16
N ILE A 895 19.87 -5.27 77.32
CA ILE A 895 20.65 -4.11 77.79
C ILE A 895 20.90 -4.27 79.29
N VAL A 896 22.17 -4.48 79.64
CA VAL A 896 22.62 -4.74 81.01
C VAL A 896 23.61 -3.66 81.46
N ALA A 897 23.62 -3.35 82.76
CA ALA A 897 24.39 -2.24 83.32
C ALA A 897 25.90 -2.53 83.41
N GLU A 898 26.30 -3.78 83.25
CA GLU A 898 27.69 -4.23 83.37
C GLU A 898 28.49 -4.03 82.07
N ARG A 899 27.82 -3.70 80.95
CA ARG A 899 28.44 -3.45 79.64
C ARG A 899 28.38 -1.97 79.25
N PRO A 900 29.37 -1.47 78.47
CA PRO A 900 29.29 -0.12 77.89
C PRO A 900 28.05 0.01 77.00
N LEU A 901 27.32 1.11 77.15
CA LEU A 901 26.12 1.39 76.36
C LEU A 901 26.49 1.99 75.00
N THR A 902 25.84 1.52 73.93
CA THR A 902 25.85 2.24 72.65
C THR A 902 24.99 3.50 72.75
N GLN A 903 25.15 4.43 71.80
CA GLN A 903 24.34 5.65 71.79
C GLN A 903 22.83 5.35 71.66
N ALA A 904 22.44 4.38 70.83
CA ALA A 904 21.05 3.95 70.70
C ALA A 904 20.50 3.33 72.01
N GLN A 905 21.31 2.55 72.73
CA GLN A 905 20.91 1.99 74.03
C GLN A 905 20.77 3.07 75.11
N ALA A 906 21.68 4.06 75.11
CA ALA A 906 21.59 5.20 76.00
C ALA A 906 20.32 6.03 75.74
N ASP A 907 19.91 6.16 74.48
CA ASP A 907 18.69 6.87 74.09
C ASP A 907 17.43 6.13 74.56
N ILE A 908 17.37 4.80 74.43
CA ILE A 908 16.26 3.99 74.96
C ILE A 908 16.14 4.17 76.49
N ILE A 909 17.27 4.11 77.20
CA ILE A 909 17.30 4.30 78.67
C ILE A 909 16.85 5.72 79.02
N LEU A 910 17.35 6.75 78.33
CA LEU A 910 16.95 8.13 78.57
C LEU A 910 15.45 8.33 78.32
N ASN A 911 14.92 7.82 77.21
CA ASN A 911 13.51 7.93 76.86
C ASN A 911 12.64 7.25 77.93
N ARG A 912 13.05 6.09 78.45
CA ARG A 912 12.32 5.46 79.57
C ARG A 912 12.33 6.34 80.82
N ALA A 913 13.45 6.99 81.13
CA ALA A 913 13.57 7.90 82.28
C ALA A 913 12.59 9.06 82.15
N VAL A 914 12.51 9.64 80.94
CA VAL A 914 11.61 10.75 80.63
C VAL A 914 10.16 10.29 80.78
N ALA A 915 9.78 9.15 80.19
CA ALA A 915 8.44 8.58 80.32
C ALA A 915 8.05 8.36 81.79
N LEU A 916 8.93 7.76 82.62
CA LEU A 916 8.69 7.57 84.06
C LEU A 916 8.59 8.90 84.81
N ASN A 917 9.39 9.90 84.45
CA ASN A 917 9.33 11.23 85.08
C ASN A 917 7.97 11.91 84.82
N LEU A 918 7.48 11.82 83.58
CA LEU A 918 6.21 12.38 83.13
C LEU A 918 5.01 11.61 83.68
N ALA A 919 5.12 10.28 83.80
CA ALA A 919 4.12 9.43 84.45
C ALA A 919 4.05 9.63 85.97
N GLY A 920 5.10 10.19 86.58
CA GLY A 920 5.18 10.42 88.02
C GLY A 920 5.65 9.22 88.84
N ASP A 921 6.13 8.15 88.21
CA ASP A 921 6.61 6.93 88.88
C ASP A 921 8.04 7.14 89.42
N ARG A 922 8.11 7.64 90.67
CA ARG A 922 9.38 7.98 91.32
C ARG A 922 10.18 6.76 91.74
N VAL A 923 9.52 5.66 92.07
CA VAL A 923 10.19 4.43 92.54
C VAL A 923 10.93 3.79 91.37
N ALA A 924 10.26 3.62 90.24
CA ALA A 924 10.89 3.07 89.05
C ALA A 924 12.04 3.95 88.54
N LEU A 925 11.89 5.28 88.64
CA LEU A 925 12.89 6.25 88.20
C LEU A 925 14.13 6.26 89.11
N ALA A 926 13.96 6.13 90.43
CA ALA A 926 15.08 5.96 91.37
C ALA A 926 15.85 4.66 91.10
N ASN A 927 15.12 3.54 90.94
CA ASN A 927 15.72 2.24 90.61
C ASN A 927 16.49 2.29 89.29
N MET A 928 15.98 3.04 88.31
CA MET A 928 16.64 3.18 87.01
C MET A 928 17.92 4.01 87.09
N ARG A 929 17.92 5.07 87.90
CA ARG A 929 19.12 5.88 88.20
C ARG A 929 20.19 5.04 88.88
N GLU A 930 19.80 4.23 89.87
CA GLU A 930 20.71 3.31 90.56
C GLU A 930 21.29 2.27 89.60
N ARG A 931 20.45 1.64 88.77
CA ARG A 931 20.88 0.58 87.86
C ARG A 931 21.76 1.07 86.72
N PHE A 932 21.45 2.21 86.09
CA PHE A 932 22.11 2.64 84.84
C PHE A 932 22.96 3.92 84.97
N GLY A 933 22.98 4.57 86.14
CA GLY A 933 23.67 5.86 86.35
C GLY A 933 25.14 5.83 85.95
N ASP A 934 25.90 4.83 86.40
CA ASP A 934 27.34 4.73 86.15
C ASP A 934 27.69 4.55 84.66
N GLN A 935 26.87 3.81 83.91
CA GLN A 935 27.09 3.66 82.48
C GLN A 935 26.62 4.89 81.71
N MET A 936 25.48 5.47 82.08
CA MET A 936 24.96 6.68 81.43
C MET A 936 25.92 7.87 81.59
N MET A 937 26.68 7.95 82.69
CA MET A 937 27.74 8.96 82.88
C MET A 937 28.81 8.94 81.79
N LYS A 938 29.04 7.79 81.15
CA LYS A 938 30.03 7.59 80.09
C LYS A 938 29.48 7.89 78.69
N THR A 939 28.22 8.30 78.59
CA THR A 939 27.54 8.58 77.31
C THR A 939 27.34 10.07 77.10
N SER A 940 27.08 10.48 75.84
CA SER A 940 26.70 11.86 75.51
C SER A 940 25.39 12.31 76.17
N ARG A 941 24.56 11.37 76.65
CA ARG A 941 23.26 11.63 77.28
C ARG A 941 23.31 11.81 78.80
N SER A 942 24.50 11.71 79.41
CA SER A 942 24.74 11.81 80.86
C SER A 942 24.00 12.96 81.55
N LYS A 943 24.20 14.21 81.07
CA LYS A 943 23.62 15.42 81.68
C LYS A 943 22.09 15.38 81.68
N LEU A 944 21.49 14.97 80.56
CA LEU A 944 20.04 14.90 80.42
C LEU A 944 19.46 13.81 81.32
N PHE A 945 20.11 12.65 81.37
CA PHE A 945 19.71 11.55 82.23
C PHE A 945 19.73 11.94 83.72
N ASP A 946 20.77 12.66 84.16
CA ASP A 946 20.87 13.14 85.53
C ASP A 946 19.75 14.14 85.87
N VAL A 947 19.46 15.09 84.98
CA VAL A 947 18.38 16.08 85.15
C VAL A 947 17.01 15.41 85.26
N VAL A 948 16.74 14.39 84.44
CA VAL A 948 15.44 13.71 84.41
C VAL A 948 15.25 12.78 85.62
N THR A 949 16.34 12.18 86.13
CA THR A 949 16.27 11.17 87.20
C THR A 949 16.40 11.72 88.63
N ARG A 950 16.69 13.01 88.80
CA ARG A 950 16.92 13.61 90.13
C ARG A 950 15.65 13.69 91.00
N SER A 951 15.82 13.58 92.32
CA SER A 951 14.75 13.82 93.30
C SER A 951 14.39 15.31 93.35
N ARG A 952 13.10 15.67 93.26
CA ARG A 952 12.66 17.08 93.22
C ARG A 952 12.79 17.73 94.59
N THR A 953 13.84 18.53 94.80
CA THR A 953 13.88 19.48 95.94
C THR A 953 13.79 20.96 95.50
N SER A 954 13.84 21.27 94.20
CA SER A 954 13.42 22.56 93.62
C SER A 954 13.47 22.46 92.08
N THR A 955 12.35 22.72 91.38
CA THR A 955 12.29 22.70 89.91
C THR A 955 12.69 24.07 89.34
N LEU A 956 13.81 24.14 88.63
CA LEU A 956 14.21 25.33 87.85
C LEU A 956 13.42 25.37 86.52
N ALA A 957 13.10 26.56 86.01
CA ALA A 957 12.36 26.73 84.76
C ALA A 957 13.09 26.10 83.54
N SER A 958 14.43 26.17 83.53
CA SER A 958 15.30 25.58 82.49
C SER A 958 15.14 24.07 82.32
N ASP A 959 14.76 23.36 83.39
CA ASP A 959 14.58 21.91 83.34
C ASP A 959 13.27 21.52 82.63
N ARG A 960 12.25 22.38 82.68
CA ARG A 960 10.97 22.13 81.99
C ARG A 960 11.12 22.27 80.48
N GLU A 961 11.83 23.29 80.03
CA GLU A 961 12.11 23.51 78.60
C GLU A 961 12.97 22.37 78.02
N SER A 962 13.98 21.92 78.76
CA SER A 962 14.82 20.78 78.36
C SER A 962 14.02 19.47 78.22
N ILE A 963 13.10 19.21 79.16
CA ILE A 963 12.23 18.02 79.10
C ILE A 963 11.19 18.15 77.98
N ALA A 964 10.63 19.34 77.76
CA ALA A 964 9.67 19.57 76.69
C ALA A 964 10.30 19.37 75.29
N ALA A 965 11.54 19.86 75.09
CA ALA A 965 12.29 19.64 73.86
C ALA A 965 12.57 18.15 73.60
N LEU A 966 12.94 17.40 74.65
CA LEU A 966 13.11 15.94 74.59
C LEU A 966 11.82 15.20 74.22
N VAL A 967 10.66 15.69 74.66
CA VAL A 967 9.36 15.08 74.31
C VAL A 967 9.03 15.26 72.82
N SER A 968 9.37 16.42 72.24
CA SER A 968 9.05 16.75 70.84
C SER A 968 9.97 16.08 69.80
N GLU A 969 11.15 15.59 70.17
CA GLU A 969 12.13 15.02 69.22
C GLU A 969 12.04 13.49 69.04
N VAL A 970 11.16 12.81 69.77
CA VAL A 970 11.15 11.34 69.86
C VAL A 970 10.13 10.75 68.88
N ASP A 971 10.62 10.20 67.76
CA ASP A 971 9.90 9.22 66.92
C ASP A 971 10.68 7.91 66.96
N LEU A 972 10.20 6.96 67.76
CA LEU A 972 10.89 5.68 68.04
C LEU A 972 10.68 4.65 66.93
N PHE A 973 9.76 4.93 66.00
CA PHE A 973 9.44 4.04 64.88
C PHE A 973 10.03 4.51 63.55
N LYS A 974 10.55 5.73 63.50
CA LYS A 974 11.17 6.33 62.32
C LYS A 974 12.17 5.40 61.62
N ASP A 975 13.08 4.76 62.37
CA ASP A 975 14.09 3.87 61.80
C ASP A 975 13.48 2.71 60.99
N PHE A 976 12.33 2.18 61.44
CA PHE A 976 11.61 1.14 60.71
C PHE A 976 11.04 1.69 59.39
N LEU A 977 10.41 2.87 59.42
CA LEU A 977 9.88 3.48 58.20
C LEU A 977 11.00 3.92 57.24
N ASP A 978 12.15 4.36 57.75
CA ASP A 978 13.31 4.73 56.96
C ASP A 978 13.90 3.50 56.22
N THR A 979 13.68 2.26 56.68
CA THR A 979 14.02 1.06 55.88
C THR A 979 13.25 0.98 54.56
N TYR A 980 12.07 1.60 54.48
CA TYR A 980 11.30 1.72 53.24
C TYR A 980 11.75 2.89 52.36
N ARG A 981 12.59 3.81 52.87
CA ARG A 981 13.26 4.85 52.06
C ARG A 981 14.50 4.32 51.37
N ALA A 982 15.23 3.40 52.00
CA ALA A 982 16.34 2.72 51.37
C ALA A 982 15.81 1.68 50.38
N SER A 983 16.24 1.75 49.13
CA SER A 983 15.97 0.73 48.12
C SER A 983 16.46 -0.64 48.61
N ASP A 984 15.58 -1.62 48.78
CA ASP A 984 15.96 -3.03 48.83
C ASP A 984 16.63 -3.34 47.49
N GLN A 985 17.96 -3.37 47.45
CA GLN A 985 18.63 -4.13 46.41
C GLN A 985 18.24 -5.60 46.60
N PRO A 986 17.72 -6.28 45.58
CA PRO A 986 17.52 -7.71 45.69
C PRO A 986 18.89 -8.34 45.95
N SER A 987 19.01 -9.05 47.07
CA SER A 987 20.12 -9.98 47.30
C SER A 987 20.17 -10.96 46.12
N ASN A 988 21.28 -10.92 45.37
CA ASN A 988 21.61 -11.88 44.31
C ASN A 988 21.36 -13.34 44.71
#